data_AF-A0A2N0Q0S2-F1
#
_entry.id   AF-A0A2N0Q0S2-F1
#
_cell.length_a   1.000
_cell.length_b   1.000
_cell.length_c   1.000
_cell.angle_alpha   90.00
_cell.angle_beta   90.00
_cell.angle_gamma   90.00
#
_symmetry.space_group_name_H-M   'P 1'
#
loop_
_entity.id
_entity.type
_entity.pdbx_description
1 polymer ?
#
loop_
_entity_poly.entity_id
_entity_poly.type
_entity_poly.pdbx_seq_one_letter_code
_entity_poly.pdbx_strand_id
1 'polypeptide(L)'
;MKTQRFGWASEERKPKGKDSFGWASEERKPKGKDSKNFAITILNDEQTQNPCFHCVCDGKDSGIQASASAAINNMYVQIFGNKTTKYSGLIVMGFDNEAIVRELVADVSFVSIFIRLDKIIIVVSKIGVSSREGYYGAGPGYFSTLITKYAGKQSLFVQSIEDKCSLDIYNEGVKLYHNKNTTPNKIWKTIDIHKKYDGVALFGITDPYVQQKLEELNKLEKSKLEKSKNLITYTSDNWENIDILNLIFEQNIKKRKIATSTFSDWSNLFTNWYKQTNTIIQFPTILFQIYPNNYQFQEKELNAWRAMFCAAGCTNITPLVKKKHIIEFWTKASDPSSDRDNLESLQKALEANKRGVDGKVRILSIITENFTYKKLNEKFGVGNNIINSARKYARLNGPGAPSLINPKRTVKQMSEIKEKQFLMFFQDRSIVMQSSYQVDKNGSPILYMRDQKIKLWKKFEETFPNGMKKTSFLGRLANCNNIKYWNDMGGLCLTCNEYGYTPFESLITIAHNTFSQKDQLNNVLRKIDTLKRHLRRGYERELVVNADGTTQHNPCISHCLPYAFGKCLEKHKSQCSECDKFFEFFEFMHLHVNEDQAAFLEEIKEHLQYFLAHTTRKVYLNAQFKATLANLDENGTLFIADYKMRILPRSARETKAEFFGKRGWTLHTILVFTKKNNCAELDIRAYDHWSTDTKQDAWFTASSFEAVFETIKNKPKWIRIISDNGAHYHSSELMAIVSHWNEWYQNEVRDWQFLEPGEAKTTIDSHHAAISHSIKRYIRIGYDIRDGEDIVEVAKHLSGTSLANLEPNRSQFGPEDENSNNVSKKELNTKPNVKTIKGISNLFYWKWPISGEMIGYICARSLPHFGLWNNFSPSAIANLCTKPIVRPHPKISEQTESKSSWTIPLLDINSTSIPEFMDNNNSSDELEDVSSVDANFQFSMGWALKSNQKLGGKGKGKRMKKKVKELLKSFFLNGNLNQKDKMSAKEMYNELLIFVESGELEAENIPKIATIQNWISTYTRIFKE
;
A
#
# COMPACT_ATOMS: atom_id res chain seq x y z
N MET A 1 25.47 -40.80 -3.43
CA MET A 1 24.62 -40.13 -2.42
C MET A 1 25.18 -38.74 -2.18
N LYS A 2 24.42 -37.68 -2.51
CA LYS A 2 24.83 -36.28 -2.27
C LYS A 2 24.28 -35.83 -0.91
N THR A 3 25.14 -35.38 0.00
CA THR A 3 24.73 -34.68 1.23
C THR A 3 24.41 -33.23 0.85
N GLN A 4 23.13 -32.87 0.70
CA GLN A 4 22.72 -31.47 0.51
C GLN A 4 22.36 -30.85 1.86
N ARG A 5 23.12 -29.83 2.27
CA ARG A 5 22.78 -28.97 3.41
C ARG A 5 21.94 -27.79 2.90
N PHE A 6 20.69 -27.68 3.35
CA PHE A 6 19.89 -26.48 3.17
C PHE A 6 20.13 -25.55 4.36
N GLY A 7 20.49 -24.29 4.14
CA GLY A 7 20.73 -23.31 5.20
C GLY A 7 20.15 -21.95 4.83
N TRP A 8 19.51 -21.30 5.80
CA TRP A 8 19.06 -19.91 5.71
C TRP A 8 20.20 -19.01 6.23
N ALA A 9 20.35 -17.77 5.78
CA ALA A 9 21.35 -16.84 6.31
C ALA A 9 20.77 -15.44 6.50
N SER A 10 21.08 -14.80 7.64
CA SER A 10 20.96 -13.36 7.87
C SER A 10 22.33 -12.71 7.60
N GLU A 11 22.36 -11.62 6.83
CA GLU A 11 23.56 -10.80 6.67
C GLU A 11 23.82 -10.03 7.96
N GLU A 12 24.87 -10.39 8.71
CA GLU A 12 25.83 -9.45 9.28
C GLU A 12 27.08 -10.19 9.80
N ARG A 13 28.25 -9.82 9.25
CA ARG A 13 29.63 -10.33 9.49
C ARG A 13 29.95 -11.78 9.07
N LYS A 14 30.64 -11.92 7.93
CA LYS A 14 31.34 -13.15 7.51
C LYS A 14 32.64 -13.36 8.30
N PRO A 15 32.92 -14.57 8.83
CA PRO A 15 34.26 -15.12 8.86
C PRO A 15 34.55 -15.83 7.53
N LYS A 16 35.82 -15.80 7.12
CA LYS A 16 36.35 -16.43 5.89
C LYS A 16 36.37 -17.96 6.04
N GLY A 17 35.89 -18.69 5.03
CA GLY A 17 36.17 -20.12 4.87
C GLY A 17 35.06 -20.91 4.17
N LYS A 18 35.38 -21.43 2.98
CA LYS A 18 34.84 -22.57 2.20
C LYS A 18 33.34 -22.96 2.27
N ASP A 19 32.80 -23.14 1.06
CA ASP A 19 31.74 -24.07 0.63
C ASP A 19 30.37 -24.04 1.35
N SER A 20 29.51 -23.11 0.92
CA SER A 20 28.03 -23.28 0.98
C SER A 20 27.32 -22.33 0.00
N PHE A 21 26.39 -22.87 -0.80
CA PHE A 21 25.40 -22.12 -1.58
C PHE A 21 24.02 -22.42 -0.99
N GLY A 22 23.31 -21.39 -0.52
CA GLY A 22 21.92 -21.46 -0.08
C GLY A 22 21.00 -20.76 -1.08
N TRP A 23 19.90 -21.43 -1.47
CA TRP A 23 18.77 -20.79 -2.13
C TRP A 23 17.77 -20.34 -1.06
N ALA A 24 17.47 -19.05 -0.99
CA ALA A 24 16.36 -18.53 -0.21
C ALA A 24 15.28 -18.02 -1.18
N SER A 25 14.08 -18.58 -1.11
CA SER A 25 12.90 -17.91 -1.68
C SER A 25 12.53 -16.75 -0.75
N GLU A 26 12.27 -15.59 -1.33
CA GLU A 26 12.12 -14.34 -0.60
C GLU A 26 10.76 -14.20 0.15
N GLU A 27 9.89 -15.22 0.10
CA GLU A 27 8.48 -15.06 0.51
C GLU A 27 8.02 -15.76 1.79
N ARG A 28 8.84 -16.56 2.50
CA ARG A 28 8.35 -17.21 3.73
C ARG A 28 9.39 -17.20 4.86
N LYS A 29 9.53 -16.06 5.54
CA LYS A 29 10.11 -16.00 6.89
C LYS A 29 8.99 -16.04 7.95
N PRO A 30 9.02 -16.95 8.95
CA PRO A 30 8.23 -16.78 10.15
C PRO A 30 8.74 -15.53 10.88
N LYS A 31 7.91 -14.50 11.04
CA LYS A 31 8.26 -13.32 11.84
C LYS A 31 8.21 -13.67 13.33
N GLY A 32 9.32 -14.21 13.83
CA GLY A 32 9.69 -14.26 15.25
C GLY A 32 11.04 -13.57 15.41
N LYS A 33 11.28 -12.95 16.56
CA LYS A 33 12.40 -12.01 16.82
C LYS A 33 13.80 -12.65 16.86
N ASP A 34 13.95 -13.94 16.61
CA ASP A 34 15.24 -14.64 16.61
C ASP A 34 15.48 -15.33 15.26
N SER A 35 16.35 -14.76 14.41
CA SER A 35 16.72 -15.37 13.14
C SER A 35 17.72 -16.51 13.35
N LYS A 36 17.21 -17.71 13.67
CA LYS A 36 18.02 -18.93 13.78
C LYS A 36 17.93 -19.77 12.51
N ASN A 37 19.06 -20.32 12.07
CA ASN A 37 19.15 -21.05 10.80
C ASN A 37 18.93 -22.54 11.02
N PHE A 38 17.94 -23.10 10.35
CA PHE A 38 17.65 -24.53 10.36
C PHE A 38 18.34 -25.22 9.18
N ALA A 39 19.04 -26.32 9.45
CA ALA A 39 19.61 -27.19 8.43
C ALA A 39 18.98 -28.57 8.50
N ILE A 40 18.59 -29.14 7.36
CA ILE A 40 17.99 -30.47 7.25
C ILE A 40 18.89 -31.34 6.38
N THR A 41 19.13 -32.56 6.84
CA THR A 41 19.90 -33.59 6.14
C THR A 41 19.03 -34.82 5.93
N ILE A 42 19.10 -35.40 4.73
CA ILE A 42 18.46 -36.67 4.40
C ILE A 42 19.51 -37.77 4.54
N LEU A 43 19.18 -38.78 5.32
CA LEU A 43 20.00 -39.95 5.59
C LEU A 43 19.30 -41.18 5.00
N ASN A 44 20.05 -42.19 4.58
CA ASN A 44 19.49 -43.48 4.20
C ASN A 44 19.59 -44.42 5.40
N ASP A 45 18.48 -45.00 5.83
CA ASP A 45 18.52 -46.06 6.85
C ASP A 45 19.00 -47.36 6.20
N GLU A 46 20.18 -47.83 6.58
CA GLU A 46 20.81 -49.02 6.01
C GLU A 46 19.98 -50.30 6.24
N GLN A 47 19.11 -50.33 7.26
CA GLN A 47 18.27 -51.50 7.55
C GLN A 47 16.93 -51.50 6.80
N THR A 48 16.28 -50.35 6.66
CA THR A 48 14.94 -50.26 6.05
C THR A 48 14.95 -49.72 4.62
N GLN A 49 16.09 -49.22 4.12
CA GLN A 49 16.25 -48.54 2.83
C GLN A 49 15.30 -47.34 2.64
N ASN A 50 14.71 -46.85 3.73
CA ASN A 50 13.83 -45.69 3.72
C ASN A 50 14.63 -44.41 4.04
N PRO A 51 14.23 -43.25 3.45
CA PRO A 51 14.86 -41.99 3.78
C PRO A 51 14.47 -41.54 5.19
N CYS A 52 15.47 -41.25 6.01
CA CYS A 52 15.32 -40.60 7.30
C CYS A 52 15.82 -39.15 7.26
N PHE A 53 15.36 -38.33 8.20
CA PHE A 53 15.56 -36.89 8.17
C PHE A 53 16.06 -36.42 9.52
N HIS A 54 17.04 -35.52 9.51
CA HIS A 54 17.62 -34.98 10.73
C HIS A 54 17.80 -33.46 10.56
N CYS A 55 17.41 -32.68 11.57
CA CYS A 55 17.42 -31.23 11.55
C CYS A 55 18.31 -30.67 12.66
N VAL A 56 19.16 -29.70 12.32
CA VAL A 56 20.11 -29.04 13.23
C VAL A 56 19.88 -27.53 13.21
N CYS A 57 19.87 -26.92 14.39
CA CYS A 57 19.80 -25.47 14.53
C CYS A 57 20.45 -25.04 15.86
N ASP A 58 21.36 -24.06 15.80
CA ASP A 58 22.11 -23.51 16.96
C ASP A 58 22.71 -24.57 17.91
N GLY A 59 23.35 -25.61 17.34
CA GLY A 59 24.02 -26.67 18.12
C GLY A 59 23.07 -27.70 18.75
N LYS A 60 21.76 -27.58 18.55
CA LYS A 60 20.78 -28.61 18.93
C LYS A 60 20.43 -29.51 17.75
N ASP A 61 20.07 -30.76 18.04
CA ASP A 61 19.79 -31.84 17.10
C ASP A 61 18.40 -32.47 17.36
N SER A 62 17.58 -32.61 16.32
CA SER A 62 16.24 -33.23 16.40
C SER A 62 16.26 -34.75 16.57
N GLY A 63 17.44 -35.37 16.48
CA GLY A 63 17.63 -36.79 16.20
C GLY A 63 17.23 -37.16 14.77
N ILE A 64 17.44 -38.44 14.44
CA ILE A 64 16.97 -39.05 13.18
C ILE A 64 15.46 -39.29 13.31
N GLN A 65 14.70 -38.73 12.37
CA GLN A 65 13.24 -38.80 12.32
C GLN A 65 12.79 -39.43 11.01
N ALA A 66 11.65 -40.13 11.04
CA ALA A 66 11.10 -40.82 9.87
C ALA A 66 10.53 -39.86 8.79
N SER A 67 10.41 -38.57 9.08
CA SER A 67 9.95 -37.57 8.09
C SER A 67 10.57 -36.20 8.33
N ALA A 68 10.69 -35.42 7.25
CA ALA A 68 11.18 -34.04 7.32
C ALA A 68 10.33 -33.14 8.21
N SER A 69 8.99 -33.31 8.19
CA SER A 69 8.07 -32.57 9.05
C SER A 69 8.33 -32.88 10.54
N ALA A 70 8.60 -34.13 10.87
CA ALA A 70 8.91 -34.52 12.25
C ALA A 70 10.23 -33.92 12.73
N ALA A 71 11.28 -33.95 11.89
CA ALA A 71 12.59 -33.37 12.20
C ALA A 71 12.51 -31.86 12.50
N ILE A 72 11.84 -31.09 11.64
CA ILE A 72 11.69 -29.63 11.82
C ILE A 72 10.85 -29.32 13.06
N ASN A 73 9.71 -29.98 13.23
CA ASN A 73 8.79 -29.65 14.32
C ASN A 73 9.40 -30.01 15.68
N ASN A 74 10.12 -31.12 15.76
CA ASN A 74 10.86 -31.46 16.98
C ASN A 74 11.92 -30.40 17.28
N MET A 75 12.74 -30.00 16.29
CA MET A 75 13.73 -28.94 16.45
C MET A 75 13.10 -27.61 16.89
N TYR A 76 11.97 -27.24 16.27
CA TYR A 76 11.26 -26.01 16.57
C TYR A 76 10.74 -26.00 18.03
N VAL A 77 10.18 -27.11 18.50
CA VAL A 77 9.75 -27.28 19.89
C VAL A 77 10.94 -27.18 20.85
N GLN A 78 12.09 -27.79 20.51
CA GLN A 78 13.29 -27.75 21.36
C GLN A 78 13.94 -26.36 21.46
N ILE A 79 13.77 -25.51 20.45
CA ILE A 79 14.34 -24.16 20.43
C ILE A 79 13.39 -23.16 21.09
N PHE A 80 12.09 -23.23 20.76
CA PHE A 80 11.14 -22.19 21.12
C PHE A 80 10.13 -22.60 22.20
N GLY A 81 10.19 -23.84 22.69
CA GLY A 81 9.31 -24.37 23.75
C GLY A 81 7.84 -24.52 23.35
N ASN A 82 7.47 -24.18 22.11
CA ASN A 82 6.09 -24.13 21.65
C ASN A 82 5.65 -25.45 20.99
N LYS A 83 4.73 -26.17 21.62
CA LYS A 83 4.20 -27.47 21.16
C LYS A 83 3.05 -27.38 20.15
N THR A 84 2.46 -26.20 19.91
CA THR A 84 1.23 -26.07 19.09
C THR A 84 1.50 -25.77 17.62
N THR A 85 2.68 -25.24 17.29
CA THR A 85 3.02 -24.84 15.91
C THR A 85 3.63 -26.03 15.16
N LYS A 86 3.01 -26.43 14.04
CA LYS A 86 3.51 -27.48 13.15
C LYS A 86 3.77 -26.95 11.75
N TYR A 87 4.94 -27.26 11.20
CA TYR A 87 5.41 -26.94 9.86
C TYR A 87 5.40 -28.20 8.99
N SER A 88 5.06 -28.01 7.70
CA SER A 88 5.19 -29.06 6.68
C SER A 88 6.62 -29.09 6.16
N GLY A 89 7.30 -30.22 6.33
CA GLY A 89 8.69 -30.38 5.91
C GLY A 89 8.88 -30.26 4.40
N LEU A 90 7.93 -30.73 3.59
CA LEU A 90 8.00 -30.62 2.12
C LEU A 90 7.97 -29.16 1.64
N ILE A 91 7.11 -28.35 2.27
CA ILE A 91 7.01 -26.91 1.98
C ILE A 91 8.27 -26.18 2.45
N VAL A 92 8.78 -26.54 3.64
CA VAL A 92 10.01 -25.94 4.17
C VAL A 92 11.24 -26.29 3.32
N MET A 93 11.26 -27.48 2.72
CA MET A 93 12.32 -27.91 1.81
C MET A 93 12.15 -27.37 0.37
N GLY A 94 11.11 -26.58 0.09
CA GLY A 94 10.91 -25.93 -1.20
C GLY A 94 10.45 -26.86 -2.34
N PHE A 95 9.84 -28.00 -2.03
CA PHE A 95 9.30 -28.94 -3.03
C PHE A 95 8.05 -28.41 -3.75
N ASP A 96 7.51 -27.26 -3.34
CA ASP A 96 6.52 -26.49 -4.09
C ASP A 96 7.13 -25.64 -5.22
N ASN A 97 8.46 -25.54 -5.30
CA ASN A 97 9.17 -24.80 -6.34
C ASN A 97 9.62 -25.71 -7.48
N GLU A 98 9.00 -25.55 -8.65
CA GLU A 98 9.33 -26.34 -9.85
C GLU A 98 10.81 -26.26 -10.26
N ALA A 99 11.51 -25.15 -10.00
CA ALA A 99 12.93 -25.03 -10.34
C ALA A 99 13.79 -25.95 -9.46
N ILE A 100 13.48 -26.02 -8.16
CA ILE A 100 14.14 -26.92 -7.21
C ILE A 100 13.83 -28.38 -7.57
N VAL A 101 12.57 -28.68 -7.90
CA VAL A 101 12.15 -30.03 -8.34
C VAL A 101 12.86 -30.44 -9.63
N ARG A 102 12.95 -29.56 -10.63
CA ARG A 102 13.65 -29.84 -11.90
C ARG A 102 15.15 -30.07 -11.70
N GLU A 103 15.78 -29.34 -10.79
CA GLU A 103 17.20 -29.53 -10.46
C GLU A 103 17.46 -30.82 -9.69
N LEU A 104 16.55 -31.20 -8.78
CA LEU A 104 16.61 -32.48 -8.06
C LEU A 104 16.44 -33.70 -8.98
N VAL A 105 15.66 -33.58 -10.06
CA VAL A 105 15.40 -34.66 -11.03
C VAL A 105 16.43 -34.67 -12.19
N ALA A 106 17.29 -33.65 -12.31
CA ALA A 106 18.20 -33.48 -13.45
C ALA A 106 19.24 -34.60 -13.62
N ASP A 107 19.62 -35.29 -12.54
CA ASP A 107 20.56 -36.42 -12.53
C ASP A 107 19.86 -37.79 -12.46
N VAL A 108 18.53 -37.85 -12.53
CA VAL A 108 17.76 -39.10 -12.49
C VAL A 108 17.69 -39.69 -13.89
N SER A 109 18.44 -40.77 -14.13
CA SER A 109 18.59 -41.39 -15.45
C SER A 109 17.33 -42.04 -16.01
N PHE A 110 16.34 -42.36 -15.17
CA PHE A 110 15.04 -42.91 -15.56
C PHE A 110 13.99 -42.60 -14.50
N VAL A 111 12.79 -42.20 -14.93
CA VAL A 111 11.64 -41.96 -14.05
C VAL A 111 10.69 -43.15 -14.17
N SER A 112 10.33 -43.76 -13.05
CA SER A 112 9.43 -44.92 -13.03
C SER A 112 8.08 -44.60 -13.69
N ILE A 113 7.60 -45.52 -14.52
CA ILE A 113 6.33 -45.40 -15.23
C ILE A 113 5.27 -46.15 -14.43
N PHE A 114 4.21 -45.43 -14.04
CA PHE A 114 3.07 -45.97 -13.31
C PHE A 114 1.94 -46.27 -14.28
N ILE A 115 1.62 -47.55 -14.44
CA ILE A 115 0.56 -48.04 -15.33
C ILE A 115 -0.58 -48.55 -14.46
N ARG A 116 -1.80 -48.09 -14.75
CA ARG A 116 -3.01 -48.53 -14.03
C ARG A 116 -3.81 -49.47 -14.90
N LEU A 117 -3.90 -50.72 -14.48
CA LEU A 117 -4.65 -51.78 -15.15
C LEU A 117 -5.81 -52.21 -14.24
N ASP A 118 -7.01 -51.68 -14.47
CA ASP A 118 -8.16 -51.72 -13.55
C ASP A 118 -7.80 -51.25 -12.11
N LYS A 119 -7.76 -52.19 -11.15
CA LYS A 119 -7.42 -51.97 -9.74
C LYS A 119 -5.95 -52.27 -9.42
N ILE A 120 -5.17 -52.74 -10.40
CA ILE A 120 -3.75 -53.10 -10.23
C ILE A 120 -2.90 -51.93 -10.68
N ILE A 121 -1.93 -51.56 -9.84
CA ILE A 121 -0.90 -50.56 -10.17
C ILE A 121 0.38 -51.32 -10.49
N ILE A 122 0.89 -51.10 -11.70
CA ILE A 122 2.14 -51.67 -12.21
C ILE A 122 3.16 -50.53 -12.29
N VAL A 123 4.39 -50.77 -11.84
CA VAL A 123 5.47 -49.80 -11.82
C VAL A 123 6.66 -50.34 -12.59
N VAL A 124 6.92 -49.77 -13.77
CA VAL A 124 8.11 -50.08 -14.58
C VAL A 124 9.25 -49.17 -14.15
N SER A 125 10.33 -49.76 -13.63
CA SER A 125 11.44 -49.02 -13.02
C SER A 125 12.73 -49.05 -13.84
N LYS A 126 12.83 -49.91 -14.87
CA LYS A 126 13.92 -49.91 -15.86
C LYS A 126 13.43 -50.46 -17.19
N ILE A 127 14.00 -49.99 -18.30
CA ILE A 127 13.66 -50.42 -19.66
C ILE A 127 14.94 -50.87 -20.38
N GLY A 128 15.00 -52.15 -20.76
CA GLY A 128 15.96 -52.70 -21.71
C GLY A 128 15.29 -53.01 -23.03
N VAL A 129 16.03 -52.98 -24.15
CA VAL A 129 15.51 -53.29 -25.49
C VAL A 129 16.10 -54.58 -26.04
N SER A 130 15.32 -55.33 -26.80
CA SER A 130 15.78 -56.54 -27.51
C SER A 130 14.89 -56.85 -28.70
N SER A 131 15.45 -57.53 -29.70
CA SER A 131 14.73 -58.04 -30.88
C SER A 131 14.25 -59.48 -30.72
N ARG A 132 14.29 -60.07 -29.52
CA ARG A 132 13.82 -61.46 -29.27
C ARG A 132 12.30 -61.57 -29.41
N GLU A 133 11.83 -62.54 -30.20
CA GLU A 133 10.40 -62.81 -30.39
C GLU A 133 9.71 -63.22 -29.08
N GLY A 134 8.49 -62.72 -28.86
CA GLY A 134 7.69 -63.00 -27.64
C GLY A 134 7.96 -62.08 -26.44
N TYR A 135 8.89 -61.12 -26.56
CA TYR A 135 9.20 -60.10 -25.53
C TYR A 135 8.72 -58.69 -25.89
N TYR A 136 8.06 -58.52 -27.05
CA TYR A 136 7.44 -57.25 -27.48
C TYR A 136 8.39 -56.05 -27.38
N GLY A 137 9.64 -56.22 -27.81
CA GLY A 137 10.67 -55.19 -27.82
C GLY A 137 11.45 -55.03 -26.51
N ALA A 138 10.99 -55.60 -25.40
CA ALA A 138 11.69 -55.55 -24.11
C ALA A 138 12.88 -56.53 -24.07
N GLY A 139 13.98 -56.10 -23.44
CA GLY A 139 15.25 -56.82 -23.39
C GLY A 139 15.93 -56.81 -22.03
N PRO A 140 17.18 -57.31 -21.96
CA PRO A 140 17.97 -57.35 -20.74
C PRO A 140 18.02 -55.97 -20.06
N GLY A 141 17.73 -55.94 -18.76
CA GLY A 141 17.59 -54.72 -17.96
C GLY A 141 16.17 -54.17 -17.84
N TYR A 142 15.15 -54.79 -18.45
CA TYR A 142 13.75 -54.42 -18.23
C TYR A 142 13.26 -54.91 -16.85
N PHE A 143 12.62 -54.04 -16.08
CA PHE A 143 12.23 -54.31 -14.69
C PHE A 143 10.89 -53.67 -14.33
N SER A 144 9.97 -54.44 -13.73
CA SER A 144 8.64 -53.97 -13.35
C SER A 144 8.11 -54.67 -12.10
N THR A 145 7.25 -54.00 -11.36
CA THR A 145 6.66 -54.49 -10.11
C THR A 145 5.17 -54.23 -10.04
N LEU A 146 4.43 -55.07 -9.31
CA LEU A 146 3.02 -54.84 -8.99
C LEU A 146 2.67 -55.41 -7.62
N ILE A 147 1.61 -54.89 -7.00
CA ILE A 147 1.13 -55.38 -5.71
C ILE A 147 -0.25 -56.02 -5.89
N THR A 148 -0.37 -57.29 -5.52
CA THR A 148 -1.64 -58.01 -5.56
C THR A 148 -1.68 -59.15 -4.54
N LYS A 149 -2.86 -59.73 -4.31
CA LYS A 149 -3.01 -60.91 -3.46
C LYS A 149 -2.37 -62.15 -4.09
N TYR A 150 -1.49 -62.82 -3.33
CA TYR A 150 -0.96 -64.15 -3.60
C TYR A 150 -1.27 -65.04 -2.39
N ALA A 151 -1.91 -66.19 -2.60
CA ALA A 151 -2.36 -67.08 -1.52
C ALA A 151 -3.15 -66.35 -0.40
N GLY A 152 -4.02 -65.40 -0.77
CA GLY A 152 -4.87 -64.63 0.15
C GLY A 152 -4.23 -63.41 0.82
N LYS A 153 -2.89 -63.27 0.81
CA LYS A 153 -2.17 -62.13 1.40
C LYS A 153 -1.69 -61.13 0.34
N GLN A 154 -1.63 -59.85 0.69
CA GLN A 154 -1.12 -58.80 -0.21
C GLN A 154 0.40 -58.93 -0.35
N SER A 155 0.88 -59.14 -1.58
CA SER A 155 2.27 -59.47 -1.87
C SER A 155 2.80 -58.63 -3.04
N LEU A 156 4.10 -58.36 -3.04
CA LEU A 156 4.83 -57.65 -4.08
C LEU A 156 5.35 -58.64 -5.12
N PHE A 157 4.96 -58.46 -6.37
CA PHE A 157 5.43 -59.21 -7.51
C PHE A 157 6.51 -58.39 -8.20
N VAL A 158 7.69 -58.98 -8.40
CA VAL A 158 8.87 -58.35 -8.99
C VAL A 158 9.27 -59.14 -10.23
N GLN A 159 9.19 -58.51 -11.38
CA GLN A 159 9.54 -59.12 -12.66
C GLN A 159 10.73 -58.42 -13.31
N SER A 160 11.63 -59.22 -13.88
CA SER A 160 12.81 -58.71 -14.59
C SER A 160 13.14 -59.55 -15.82
N ILE A 161 13.70 -58.91 -16.83
CA ILE A 161 14.27 -59.55 -18.02
C ILE A 161 15.77 -59.33 -17.99
N GLU A 162 16.52 -60.42 -17.91
CA GLU A 162 17.95 -60.47 -18.23
C GLU A 162 18.09 -61.43 -19.42
N ASP A 163 18.71 -62.60 -19.23
CA ASP A 163 18.76 -63.65 -20.27
C ASP A 163 17.43 -64.39 -20.47
N LYS A 164 16.66 -64.55 -19.39
CA LYS A 164 15.31 -65.13 -19.34
C LYS A 164 14.43 -64.22 -18.47
N CYS A 165 13.12 -64.29 -18.65
CA CYS A 165 12.19 -63.58 -17.78
C CYS A 165 12.15 -64.27 -16.41
N SER A 166 12.18 -63.50 -15.32
CA SER A 166 12.06 -64.00 -13.95
C SER A 166 10.96 -63.28 -13.19
N LEU A 167 10.24 -64.00 -12.32
CA LEU A 167 9.23 -63.45 -11.43
C LEU A 167 9.47 -63.93 -10.01
N ASP A 168 9.64 -62.96 -9.11
CA ASP A 168 9.76 -63.14 -7.67
C ASP A 168 8.51 -62.58 -6.97
N ILE A 169 8.02 -63.26 -5.93
CA ILE A 169 6.92 -62.75 -5.09
C ILE A 169 7.42 -62.60 -3.66
N TYR A 170 7.19 -61.43 -3.07
CA TYR A 170 7.58 -61.10 -1.69
C TYR A 170 6.37 -60.75 -0.85
N ASN A 171 6.39 -61.13 0.43
CA ASN A 171 5.45 -60.67 1.44
C ASN A 171 6.23 -60.30 2.70
N GLU A 172 6.06 -59.07 3.21
CA GLU A 172 6.78 -58.55 4.39
C GLU A 172 8.31 -58.76 4.32
N GLY A 173 8.89 -58.64 3.11
CA GLY A 173 10.33 -58.81 2.87
C GLY A 173 10.80 -60.25 2.65
N VAL A 174 9.94 -61.26 2.86
CA VAL A 174 10.27 -62.67 2.63
C VAL A 174 9.90 -63.09 1.21
N LYS A 175 10.84 -63.70 0.48
CA LYS A 175 10.59 -64.26 -0.87
C LYS A 175 9.78 -65.55 -0.76
N LEU A 176 8.54 -65.51 -1.26
CA LEU A 176 7.59 -66.62 -1.23
C LEU A 176 7.60 -67.49 -2.51
N TYR A 177 8.02 -66.92 -3.63
CA TYR A 177 7.99 -67.59 -4.93
C TYR A 177 9.11 -67.07 -5.83
N HIS A 178 9.71 -67.97 -6.61
CA HIS A 178 10.66 -67.66 -7.67
C HIS A 178 10.42 -68.58 -8.86
N ASN A 179 10.31 -68.01 -10.06
CA ASN A 179 10.30 -68.80 -11.30
C ASN A 179 11.00 -68.05 -12.44
N LYS A 180 11.59 -68.80 -13.37
CA LYS A 180 12.24 -68.30 -14.59
C LYS A 180 11.69 -69.05 -15.79
N ASN A 181 11.26 -68.32 -16.83
CA ASN A 181 10.76 -68.94 -18.06
C ASN A 181 11.12 -68.11 -19.29
N THR A 182 10.76 -68.63 -20.46
CA THR A 182 11.14 -68.10 -21.77
C THR A 182 10.35 -66.88 -22.22
N THR A 183 9.16 -66.60 -21.67
CA THR A 183 8.42 -65.35 -21.97
C THR A 183 7.55 -64.94 -20.77
N PRO A 184 7.21 -63.64 -20.63
CA PRO A 184 6.33 -63.15 -19.56
C PRO A 184 4.98 -63.88 -19.52
N ASN A 185 4.36 -64.13 -20.68
CA ASN A 185 3.08 -64.85 -20.77
C ASN A 185 3.17 -66.29 -20.24
N LYS A 186 4.29 -66.99 -20.47
CA LYS A 186 4.48 -68.35 -19.94
C LYS A 186 4.66 -68.35 -18.43
N ILE A 187 5.36 -67.36 -17.86
CA ILE A 187 5.56 -67.25 -16.40
C ILE A 187 4.22 -67.02 -15.70
N TRP A 188 3.42 -66.06 -16.17
CA TRP A 188 2.15 -65.75 -15.51
C TRP A 188 1.14 -66.90 -15.57
N LYS A 189 1.19 -67.72 -16.63
CA LYS A 189 0.40 -68.97 -16.72
C LYS A 189 0.78 -70.00 -15.64
N THR A 190 2.01 -69.98 -15.09
CA THR A 190 2.42 -70.93 -14.05
C THR A 190 1.87 -70.62 -12.66
N ILE A 191 1.41 -69.39 -12.42
CA ILE A 191 0.92 -68.95 -11.11
C ILE A 191 -0.62 -68.92 -11.06
N ASP A 192 -1.25 -68.93 -12.23
CA ASP A 192 -2.70 -69.13 -12.43
C ASP A 192 -3.60 -68.09 -11.73
N ILE A 193 -3.07 -66.87 -11.50
CA ILE A 193 -3.78 -65.72 -10.93
C ILE A 193 -4.06 -64.65 -11.99
N HIS A 194 -5.14 -63.88 -11.81
CA HIS A 194 -5.55 -62.80 -12.71
C HIS A 194 -5.72 -63.20 -14.19
N LYS A 195 -6.37 -64.35 -14.44
CA LYS A 195 -6.65 -64.95 -15.76
C LYS A 195 -7.30 -64.02 -16.80
N LYS A 196 -7.85 -62.88 -16.37
CA LYS A 196 -8.39 -61.82 -17.23
C LYS A 196 -7.30 -61.16 -18.09
N TYR A 197 -6.05 -61.16 -17.62
CA TYR A 197 -4.94 -60.45 -18.27
C TYR A 197 -3.87 -61.42 -18.76
N ASP A 198 -3.22 -61.05 -19.85
CA ASP A 198 -2.00 -61.73 -20.26
C ASP A 198 -0.80 -61.24 -19.44
N GLY A 199 0.26 -62.06 -19.44
CA GLY A 199 1.46 -61.78 -18.64
C GLY A 199 2.22 -60.55 -19.11
N VAL A 200 2.10 -60.16 -20.38
CA VAL A 200 2.76 -58.96 -20.92
C VAL A 200 2.05 -57.67 -20.53
N ALA A 201 0.71 -57.68 -20.37
CA ALA A 201 -0.04 -56.57 -19.79
C ALA A 201 0.23 -56.44 -18.28
N LEU A 202 0.28 -57.55 -17.55
CA LEU A 202 0.65 -57.54 -16.12
C LEU A 202 2.12 -57.15 -15.89
N PHE A 203 2.98 -57.30 -16.90
CA PHE A 203 4.36 -56.82 -16.86
C PHE A 203 4.51 -55.36 -17.36
N GLY A 204 3.43 -54.76 -17.86
CA GLY A 204 3.40 -53.39 -18.37
C GLY A 204 4.14 -53.17 -19.69
N ILE A 205 4.52 -54.25 -20.40
CA ILE A 205 5.30 -54.14 -21.64
C ILE A 205 4.44 -53.62 -22.79
N THR A 206 3.20 -54.08 -22.90
CA THR A 206 2.27 -53.72 -23.99
C THR A 206 1.58 -52.37 -23.78
N ASP A 207 1.91 -51.65 -22.71
CA ASP A 207 1.41 -50.29 -22.50
C ASP A 207 1.90 -49.36 -23.64
N PRO A 208 1.02 -48.54 -24.24
CA PRO A 208 1.38 -47.70 -25.39
C PRO A 208 2.57 -46.79 -25.12
N TYR A 209 2.70 -46.26 -23.90
CA TYR A 209 3.78 -45.35 -23.53
C TYR A 209 5.12 -46.10 -23.37
N VAL A 210 5.09 -47.33 -22.84
CA VAL A 210 6.27 -48.19 -22.75
C VAL A 210 6.73 -48.65 -24.14
N GLN A 211 5.81 -49.02 -25.03
CA GLN A 211 6.13 -49.41 -26.40
C GLN A 211 6.80 -48.29 -27.20
N GLN A 212 6.30 -47.07 -27.08
CA GLN A 212 6.92 -45.89 -27.70
C GLN A 212 8.38 -45.72 -27.23
N LYS A 213 8.64 -45.90 -25.93
CA LYS A 213 10.00 -45.79 -25.37
C LYS A 213 10.94 -46.90 -25.85
N LEU A 214 10.43 -48.12 -26.01
CA LEU A 214 11.20 -49.25 -26.54
C LEU A 214 11.61 -49.01 -28.01
N GLU A 215 10.74 -48.46 -28.84
CA GLU A 215 11.06 -48.14 -30.24
C GLU A 215 12.13 -47.04 -30.38
N GLU A 216 12.05 -45.99 -29.58
CA GLU A 216 13.05 -44.90 -29.56
C GLU A 216 14.46 -45.42 -29.24
N LEU A 217 14.56 -46.29 -28.23
CA LEU A 217 15.84 -46.85 -27.79
C LEU A 217 16.44 -47.83 -28.80
N ASN A 218 15.61 -48.65 -29.46
CA ASN A 218 16.07 -49.63 -30.45
C ASN A 218 16.63 -48.95 -31.72
N LYS A 219 16.06 -47.81 -32.14
CA LYS A 219 16.62 -46.97 -33.22
C LYS A 219 18.02 -46.44 -32.88
N LEU A 220 18.25 -46.13 -31.60
CA LEU A 220 19.51 -45.57 -31.13
C LEU A 220 20.64 -46.61 -31.15
N GLU A 221 20.36 -47.87 -30.77
CA GLU A 221 21.37 -48.96 -30.77
C GLU A 221 21.83 -49.34 -32.17
N LYS A 222 20.90 -49.45 -33.14
CA LYS A 222 21.26 -49.75 -34.55
C LYS A 222 22.21 -48.70 -35.13
N SER A 223 22.05 -47.43 -34.76
CA SER A 223 22.92 -46.33 -35.22
C SER A 223 24.37 -46.39 -34.68
N LYS A 224 24.60 -47.09 -33.55
CA LYS A 224 25.93 -47.23 -32.93
C LYS A 224 26.74 -48.35 -33.59
N LEU A 225 26.09 -49.43 -34.03
CA LEU A 225 26.76 -50.61 -34.59
C LEU A 225 27.29 -50.39 -36.02
N GLU A 226 26.66 -49.51 -36.81
CA GLU A 226 27.10 -49.17 -38.17
C GLU A 226 28.35 -48.27 -38.21
N LYS A 227 28.66 -47.56 -37.11
CA LYS A 227 29.78 -46.59 -37.05
C LYS A 227 31.15 -47.21 -36.78
N SER A 228 31.25 -48.46 -36.35
CA SER A 228 32.52 -49.04 -35.86
C SER A 228 33.39 -49.73 -36.92
N LYS A 229 32.94 -49.87 -38.17
CA LYS A 229 33.62 -50.71 -39.18
C LYS A 229 34.61 -50.01 -40.13
N ASN A 230 34.74 -48.68 -40.16
CA ASN A 230 35.62 -47.99 -41.12
C ASN A 230 36.37 -46.80 -40.49
N LEU A 231 37.66 -46.93 -40.14
CA LEU A 231 38.53 -45.74 -39.97
C LEU A 231 40.03 -46.08 -40.12
N ILE A 232 40.64 -45.56 -41.19
CA ILE A 232 42.07 -45.23 -41.30
C ILE A 232 42.20 -43.75 -40.89
N THR A 233 43.14 -43.41 -40.01
CA THR A 233 43.33 -42.05 -39.46
C THR A 233 44.22 -41.18 -40.37
N TYR A 234 43.71 -40.03 -40.84
CA TYR A 234 44.47 -39.01 -41.58
C TYR A 234 44.75 -37.78 -40.70
N THR A 235 45.93 -37.16 -40.81
CA THR A 235 46.36 -35.96 -40.07
C THR A 235 46.37 -34.69 -40.96
N SER A 236 46.47 -33.50 -40.34
CA SER A 236 46.47 -32.21 -41.03
C SER A 236 47.69 -31.96 -41.94
N ASP A 237 48.80 -32.65 -41.72
CA ASP A 237 50.00 -32.59 -42.57
C ASP A 237 49.76 -33.17 -43.98
N ASN A 238 48.72 -33.98 -44.15
CA ASN A 238 48.37 -34.59 -45.44
C ASN A 238 47.50 -33.67 -46.33
N TRP A 239 47.20 -32.43 -45.90
CA TRP A 239 46.31 -31.53 -46.64
C TRP A 239 46.93 -30.96 -47.92
N GLU A 240 48.25 -31.02 -48.06
CA GLU A 240 48.92 -30.69 -49.34
C GLU A 240 48.71 -31.77 -50.41
N ASN A 241 48.35 -32.99 -50.01
CA ASN A 241 48.03 -34.07 -50.93
C ASN A 241 46.54 -34.04 -51.29
N ILE A 242 46.24 -33.43 -52.43
CA ILE A 242 44.86 -33.25 -52.91
C ILE A 242 44.15 -34.59 -53.20
N ASP A 243 44.88 -35.66 -53.52
CA ASP A 243 44.30 -36.99 -53.79
C ASP A 243 43.75 -37.63 -52.52
N ILE A 244 44.43 -37.45 -51.38
CA ILE A 244 43.95 -37.90 -50.07
C ILE A 244 42.71 -37.10 -49.66
N LEU A 245 42.74 -35.78 -49.81
CA LEU A 245 41.57 -34.94 -49.52
C LEU A 245 40.39 -35.27 -50.44
N ASN A 246 40.63 -35.56 -51.73
CA ASN A 246 39.62 -36.01 -52.69
C ASN A 246 38.96 -37.31 -52.24
N LEU A 247 39.74 -38.31 -51.78
CA LEU A 247 39.20 -39.56 -51.24
C LEU A 247 38.28 -39.32 -50.03
N ILE A 248 38.68 -38.45 -49.10
CA ILE A 248 37.88 -38.11 -47.92
C ILE A 248 36.62 -37.33 -48.32
N PHE A 249 36.72 -36.43 -49.30
CA PHE A 249 35.61 -35.65 -49.86
C PHE A 249 34.58 -36.53 -50.57
N GLU A 250 35.03 -37.48 -51.39
CA GLU A 250 34.17 -38.48 -52.04
C GLU A 250 33.38 -39.30 -51.00
N GLN A 251 34.08 -39.77 -49.97
CA GLN A 251 33.48 -40.61 -48.94
C GLN A 251 32.50 -39.87 -48.03
N ASN A 252 32.77 -38.61 -47.67
CA ASN A 252 31.99 -37.88 -46.67
C ASN A 252 30.99 -36.88 -47.25
N ILE A 253 31.29 -36.25 -48.39
CA ILE A 253 30.46 -35.21 -49.01
C ILE A 253 29.70 -35.76 -50.23
N LYS A 254 30.38 -36.35 -51.24
CA LYS A 254 29.69 -36.83 -52.46
C LYS A 254 28.75 -38.01 -52.21
N LYS A 255 29.17 -39.02 -51.41
CA LYS A 255 28.28 -40.15 -51.02
C LYS A 255 27.00 -39.71 -50.33
N ARG A 256 26.97 -38.53 -49.69
CA ARG A 256 25.79 -37.99 -49.00
C ARG A 256 24.83 -37.22 -49.92
N LYS A 257 25.08 -37.20 -51.23
CA LYS A 257 24.30 -36.51 -52.28
C LYS A 257 24.15 -35.00 -52.01
N ILE A 258 25.21 -34.36 -51.54
CA ILE A 258 25.26 -32.89 -51.42
C ILE A 258 25.57 -32.34 -52.81
N ALA A 259 24.76 -31.40 -53.30
CA ALA A 259 24.94 -30.83 -54.63
C ALA A 259 26.23 -30.02 -54.69
N THR A 260 27.26 -30.58 -55.33
CA THR A 260 28.59 -29.96 -55.51
C THR A 260 28.55 -28.71 -56.40
N SER A 261 27.42 -28.41 -57.06
CA SER A 261 27.18 -27.16 -57.77
C SER A 261 26.91 -25.95 -56.85
N THR A 262 26.75 -26.19 -55.54
CA THR A 262 26.30 -25.16 -54.57
C THR A 262 27.44 -24.42 -53.88
N PHE A 263 28.68 -24.87 -54.06
CA PHE A 263 29.87 -24.28 -53.44
C PHE A 263 31.06 -24.34 -54.41
N SER A 264 31.95 -23.35 -54.33
CA SER A 264 33.17 -23.25 -55.15
C SER A 264 34.23 -24.30 -54.73
N ASP A 265 35.43 -24.27 -55.32
CA ASP A 265 36.54 -25.21 -55.02
C ASP A 265 36.73 -25.44 -53.52
N TRP A 266 36.24 -26.57 -53.04
CA TRP A 266 36.18 -26.92 -51.62
C TRP A 266 37.57 -27.11 -51.01
N SER A 267 38.54 -27.49 -51.84
CA SER A 267 39.96 -27.61 -51.47
C SER A 267 40.56 -26.27 -51.02
N ASN A 268 40.02 -25.15 -51.51
CA ASN A 268 40.45 -23.83 -51.06
C ASN A 268 40.18 -23.59 -49.57
N LEU A 269 39.14 -24.21 -48.99
CA LEU A 269 38.86 -24.10 -47.56
C LEU A 269 40.02 -24.65 -46.72
N PHE A 270 40.48 -25.86 -47.05
CA PHE A 270 41.60 -26.52 -46.36
C PHE A 270 42.93 -25.86 -46.69
N THR A 271 43.15 -25.45 -47.94
CA THR A 271 44.38 -24.76 -48.38
C THR A 271 44.53 -23.40 -47.72
N ASN A 272 43.46 -22.60 -47.66
CA ASN A 272 43.46 -21.30 -46.98
C ASN A 272 43.66 -21.45 -45.49
N TRP A 273 43.01 -22.45 -44.88
CA TRP A 273 43.19 -22.71 -43.45
C TRP A 273 44.60 -23.23 -43.16
N TYR A 274 45.20 -24.06 -44.01
CA TYR A 274 46.57 -24.51 -43.88
C TYR A 274 47.56 -23.34 -43.90
N LYS A 275 47.39 -22.38 -44.82
CA LYS A 275 48.23 -21.17 -44.95
C LYS A 275 48.08 -20.15 -43.81
N GLN A 276 47.01 -20.22 -43.02
CA GLN A 276 46.80 -19.31 -41.89
C GLN A 276 47.66 -19.72 -40.67
N THR A 277 48.19 -18.72 -39.97
CA THR A 277 48.91 -18.88 -38.69
C THR A 277 47.99 -19.33 -37.56
N ASN A 278 46.69 -19.07 -37.67
CA ASN A 278 45.70 -19.48 -36.67
C ASN A 278 45.33 -20.96 -36.85
N THR A 279 45.43 -21.72 -35.77
CA THR A 279 45.06 -23.14 -35.70
C THR A 279 43.56 -23.36 -35.56
N ILE A 280 42.84 -22.40 -34.97
CA ILE A 280 41.42 -22.49 -34.61
C ILE A 280 40.53 -21.78 -35.65
N ILE A 281 39.43 -22.41 -36.03
CA ILE A 281 38.36 -21.82 -36.85
C ILE A 281 36.99 -21.91 -36.19
N GLN A 282 36.07 -21.09 -36.70
CA GLN A 282 34.66 -21.07 -36.29
C GLN A 282 33.79 -21.78 -37.34
N PHE A 283 33.11 -22.86 -36.94
CA PHE A 283 32.12 -23.60 -37.73
C PHE A 283 30.69 -23.17 -37.33
N PRO A 284 29.73 -23.03 -38.27
CA PRO A 284 29.84 -23.22 -39.72
C PRO A 284 30.34 -21.98 -40.48
N THR A 285 30.79 -20.93 -39.78
CA THR A 285 31.19 -19.65 -40.42
C THR A 285 32.28 -19.83 -41.49
N ILE A 286 33.20 -20.77 -41.29
CA ILE A 286 34.24 -21.13 -42.29
C ILE A 286 33.66 -21.55 -43.64
N LEU A 287 32.47 -22.17 -43.67
CA LEU A 287 31.87 -22.67 -44.89
C LEU A 287 31.44 -21.53 -45.83
N PHE A 288 31.19 -20.32 -45.33
CA PHE A 288 30.90 -19.16 -46.18
C PHE A 288 32.10 -18.70 -47.05
N GLN A 289 33.29 -19.31 -46.90
CA GLN A 289 34.38 -19.13 -47.86
C GLN A 289 34.11 -19.82 -49.20
N ILE A 290 33.31 -20.88 -49.19
CA ILE A 290 33.00 -21.68 -50.39
C ILE A 290 31.49 -21.66 -50.73
N TYR A 291 30.64 -21.26 -49.79
CA TYR A 291 29.20 -21.06 -49.98
C TYR A 291 28.83 -19.58 -50.05
N PRO A 292 27.75 -19.20 -50.76
CA PRO A 292 27.30 -17.81 -50.84
C PRO A 292 27.05 -17.16 -49.47
N ASN A 293 27.44 -15.89 -49.32
CA ASN A 293 27.09 -15.07 -48.17
C ASN A 293 25.55 -15.01 -48.07
N ASN A 294 24.95 -15.65 -47.05
CA ASN A 294 23.51 -15.88 -46.80
C ASN A 294 22.96 -17.27 -47.14
N TYR A 295 23.81 -18.24 -47.51
CA TYR A 295 23.39 -19.64 -47.65
C TYR A 295 22.87 -20.22 -46.33
N GLN A 296 21.72 -20.90 -46.37
CA GLN A 296 21.15 -21.58 -45.20
C GLN A 296 21.53 -23.06 -45.22
N PHE A 297 22.49 -23.44 -44.37
CA PHE A 297 22.95 -24.82 -44.27
C PHE A 297 21.88 -25.74 -43.68
N GLN A 298 21.62 -26.86 -44.36
CA GLN A 298 20.83 -27.94 -43.81
C GLN A 298 21.66 -28.76 -42.81
N GLU A 299 21.01 -29.34 -41.82
CA GLU A 299 21.70 -30.14 -40.79
C GLU A 299 22.46 -31.33 -41.38
N LYS A 300 21.94 -31.92 -42.46
CA LYS A 300 22.62 -32.98 -43.23
C LYS A 300 23.96 -32.54 -43.81
N GLU A 301 24.05 -31.30 -44.29
CA GLU A 301 25.27 -30.72 -44.87
C GLU A 301 26.28 -30.40 -43.78
N LEU A 302 25.84 -29.78 -42.68
CA LEU A 302 26.67 -29.52 -41.52
C LEU A 302 27.26 -30.84 -40.96
N ASN A 303 26.46 -31.90 -40.90
CA ASN A 303 26.91 -33.22 -40.45
C ASN A 303 27.88 -33.90 -41.42
N ALA A 304 27.80 -33.59 -42.71
CA ALA A 304 28.77 -34.07 -43.71
C ALA A 304 30.11 -33.35 -43.56
N TRP A 305 30.07 -32.03 -43.38
CA TRP A 305 31.26 -31.22 -43.14
C TRP A 305 31.94 -31.53 -41.81
N ARG A 306 31.19 -31.79 -40.73
CA ARG A 306 31.75 -32.30 -39.46
C ARG A 306 32.48 -33.63 -39.67
N ALA A 307 31.88 -34.55 -40.42
CA ALA A 307 32.49 -35.84 -40.73
C ALA A 307 33.75 -35.69 -41.60
N MET A 308 33.73 -34.78 -42.57
CA MET A 308 34.89 -34.40 -43.38
C MET A 308 36.02 -33.85 -42.50
N PHE A 309 35.74 -32.91 -41.58
CA PHE A 309 36.74 -32.34 -40.69
C PHE A 309 37.35 -33.39 -39.75
N CYS A 310 36.53 -34.27 -39.14
CA CYS A 310 37.05 -35.38 -38.34
C CYS A 310 37.95 -36.31 -39.16
N ALA A 311 37.50 -36.69 -40.36
CA ALA A 311 38.24 -37.61 -41.22
C ALA A 311 39.54 -36.99 -41.77
N ALA A 312 39.60 -35.67 -41.89
CA ALA A 312 40.79 -34.90 -42.27
C ALA A 312 41.74 -34.60 -41.09
N GLY A 313 41.47 -35.11 -39.89
CA GLY A 313 42.34 -34.94 -38.72
C GLY A 313 42.09 -33.69 -37.88
N CYS A 314 40.98 -32.96 -38.09
CA CYS A 314 40.60 -31.83 -37.24
C CYS A 314 39.92 -32.29 -35.94
N THR A 315 40.11 -31.53 -34.86
CA THR A 315 39.46 -31.80 -33.57
C THR A 315 38.52 -30.67 -33.17
N ASN A 316 37.33 -31.01 -32.68
CA ASN A 316 36.42 -30.04 -32.06
C ASN A 316 36.90 -29.70 -30.63
N ILE A 317 37.14 -28.42 -30.36
CA ILE A 317 37.66 -27.88 -29.10
C ILE A 317 36.67 -26.94 -28.40
N THR A 318 35.40 -26.99 -28.77
CA THR A 318 34.35 -26.17 -28.17
C THR A 318 34.24 -26.46 -26.66
N PRO A 319 34.38 -25.46 -25.77
CA PRO A 319 34.19 -25.66 -24.32
C PRO A 319 32.77 -26.15 -24.01
N LEU A 320 32.64 -27.09 -23.06
CA LEU A 320 31.37 -27.73 -22.66
C LEU A 320 30.39 -26.73 -22.01
N VAL A 321 29.72 -25.91 -22.82
CA VAL A 321 28.57 -25.10 -22.40
C VAL A 321 27.28 -25.79 -22.86
N LYS A 322 26.32 -25.87 -21.94
CA LYS A 322 24.96 -26.41 -22.11
C LYS A 322 24.40 -26.10 -23.51
N LYS A 323 24.02 -27.15 -24.25
CA LYS A 323 23.40 -27.14 -25.58
C LYS A 323 22.44 -25.96 -25.78
N LYS A 324 22.88 -24.91 -26.48
CA LYS A 324 21.99 -23.91 -27.10
C LYS A 324 22.56 -23.09 -28.26
N HIS A 325 23.80 -23.32 -28.71
CA HIS A 325 24.39 -22.56 -29.84
C HIS A 325 24.91 -23.46 -30.96
N ILE A 326 24.71 -23.02 -32.21
CA ILE A 326 25.06 -23.68 -33.49
C ILE A 326 26.56 -23.50 -33.84
N ILE A 327 27.32 -22.78 -33.01
CA ILE A 327 28.69 -22.37 -33.29
C ILE A 327 29.68 -23.32 -32.61
N GLU A 328 30.57 -23.93 -33.38
CA GLU A 328 31.61 -24.85 -32.93
C GLU A 328 33.00 -24.29 -33.24
N PHE A 329 33.98 -24.60 -32.40
CA PHE A 329 35.39 -24.28 -32.63
C PHE A 329 36.16 -25.56 -32.96
N TRP A 330 36.88 -25.54 -34.08
CA TRP A 330 37.66 -26.66 -34.58
C TRP A 330 39.12 -26.25 -34.74
N THR A 331 40.04 -27.15 -34.41
CA THR A 331 41.48 -26.92 -34.59
C THR A 331 42.10 -27.92 -35.55
N LYS A 332 43.08 -27.45 -36.32
CA LYS A 332 43.99 -28.25 -37.16
C LYS A 332 45.27 -28.66 -36.43
N ALA A 333 45.47 -28.23 -35.18
CA ALA A 333 46.65 -28.57 -34.39
C ALA A 333 46.67 -30.08 -34.07
N SER A 334 47.86 -30.68 -34.19
CA SER A 334 48.10 -32.08 -33.85
C SER A 334 47.90 -32.34 -32.35
N ASP A 335 48.23 -31.36 -31.50
CA ASP A 335 47.85 -31.32 -30.09
C ASP A 335 46.79 -30.23 -29.81
N PRO A 336 45.52 -30.60 -29.56
CA PRO A 336 44.45 -29.66 -29.26
C PRO A 336 44.56 -29.00 -27.87
N SER A 337 45.48 -29.43 -27.01
CA SER A 337 45.53 -29.04 -25.59
C SER A 337 45.78 -27.54 -25.40
N SER A 338 46.78 -26.98 -26.10
CA SER A 338 47.08 -25.53 -26.02
C SER A 338 45.91 -24.66 -26.47
N ASP A 339 45.25 -25.03 -27.57
CA ASP A 339 44.08 -24.32 -28.10
C ASP A 339 42.87 -24.41 -27.16
N ARG A 340 42.68 -25.58 -26.53
CA ARG A 340 41.63 -25.80 -25.52
C ARG A 340 41.91 -24.98 -24.26
N ASP A 341 43.15 -24.97 -23.78
CA ASP A 341 43.57 -24.22 -22.59
C ASP A 341 43.45 -22.70 -22.79
N ASN A 342 43.73 -22.20 -23.99
CA ASN A 342 43.56 -20.79 -24.36
C ASN A 342 42.07 -20.39 -24.34
N LEU A 343 41.18 -21.20 -24.91
CA LEU A 343 39.73 -20.97 -24.88
C LEU A 343 39.16 -21.08 -23.47
N GLU A 344 39.61 -22.07 -22.70
CA GLU A 344 39.19 -22.27 -21.32
C GLU A 344 39.71 -21.15 -20.41
N SER A 345 40.91 -20.61 -20.65
CA SER A 345 41.48 -19.47 -19.91
C SER A 345 40.71 -18.17 -20.18
N LEU A 346 40.28 -17.93 -21.42
CA LEU A 346 39.43 -16.78 -21.77
C LEU A 346 38.06 -16.88 -21.07
N GLN A 347 37.48 -18.09 -21.04
CA GLN A 347 36.22 -18.34 -20.35
C GLN A 347 36.37 -18.20 -18.82
N LYS A 348 37.43 -18.77 -18.25
CA LYS A 348 37.78 -18.61 -16.82
C LYS A 348 38.05 -17.14 -16.47
N ALA A 349 38.66 -16.34 -17.33
CA ALA A 349 38.87 -14.90 -17.09
C ALA A 349 37.54 -14.12 -17.05
N LEU A 350 36.56 -14.50 -17.87
CA LEU A 350 35.20 -13.98 -17.85
C LEU A 350 34.42 -14.40 -16.58
N GLU A 351 34.64 -15.63 -16.10
CA GLU A 351 34.01 -16.18 -14.89
C GLU A 351 34.67 -15.72 -13.58
N ALA A 352 35.99 -15.54 -13.55
CA ALA A 352 36.79 -15.22 -12.36
C ALA A 352 36.75 -13.74 -11.95
N ASN A 353 36.24 -12.84 -12.79
CA ASN A 353 36.25 -11.41 -12.49
C ASN A 353 35.13 -11.04 -11.49
N LYS A 354 35.41 -11.24 -10.20
CA LYS A 354 34.51 -11.00 -9.04
C LYS A 354 34.32 -9.52 -8.66
N ARG A 355 34.88 -8.55 -9.40
CA ARG A 355 34.75 -7.10 -9.08
C ARG A 355 33.55 -6.45 -9.78
N GLY A 356 32.35 -6.75 -9.30
CA GLY A 356 31.12 -6.03 -9.62
C GLY A 356 30.76 -5.94 -11.11
N VAL A 357 29.67 -5.22 -11.42
CA VAL A 357 29.19 -5.00 -12.80
C VAL A 357 30.27 -4.33 -13.68
N ASP A 358 31.12 -3.48 -13.09
CA ASP A 358 32.17 -2.72 -13.79
C ASP A 358 33.31 -3.60 -14.34
N GLY A 359 33.71 -4.68 -13.66
CA GLY A 359 34.77 -5.57 -14.16
C GLY A 359 34.36 -6.34 -15.43
N LYS A 360 33.11 -6.80 -15.48
CA LYS A 360 32.53 -7.46 -16.66
C LYS A 360 32.32 -6.46 -17.80
N VAL A 361 31.77 -5.28 -17.49
CA VAL A 361 31.58 -4.17 -18.44
C VAL A 361 32.92 -3.75 -19.07
N ARG A 362 34.00 -3.68 -18.28
CA ARG A 362 35.35 -3.35 -18.75
C ARG A 362 35.93 -4.40 -19.69
N ILE A 363 35.84 -5.70 -19.38
CA ILE A 363 36.32 -6.75 -20.30
C ILE A 363 35.48 -6.78 -21.58
N LEU A 364 34.16 -6.70 -21.46
CA LEU A 364 33.28 -6.64 -22.64
C LEU A 364 33.57 -5.40 -23.50
N SER A 365 33.93 -4.26 -22.89
CA SER A 365 34.18 -3.01 -23.61
C SER A 365 35.24 -3.14 -24.70
N ILE A 366 36.19 -4.08 -24.56
CA ILE A 366 37.26 -4.38 -25.53
C ILE A 366 36.68 -4.87 -26.86
N ILE A 367 35.62 -5.68 -26.82
CA ILE A 367 35.09 -6.37 -28.01
C ILE A 367 33.71 -5.87 -28.44
N THR A 368 33.03 -5.06 -27.60
CA THR A 368 31.62 -4.69 -27.84
C THR A 368 31.35 -3.78 -29.04
N GLU A 369 32.36 -3.05 -29.54
CA GLU A 369 32.21 -2.25 -30.76
C GLU A 369 32.41 -3.07 -32.05
N ASN A 370 33.06 -4.24 -31.96
CA ASN A 370 33.35 -5.09 -33.11
C ASN A 370 32.18 -6.02 -33.50
N PHE A 371 31.13 -6.10 -32.68
CA PHE A 371 30.02 -7.03 -32.88
C PHE A 371 28.67 -6.36 -32.57
N THR A 372 27.60 -6.81 -33.22
CA THR A 372 26.24 -6.30 -33.01
C THR A 372 25.66 -6.78 -31.66
N TYR A 373 24.67 -6.04 -31.12
CA TYR A 373 23.99 -6.40 -29.87
C TYR A 373 23.48 -7.85 -29.87
N LYS A 374 22.85 -8.27 -30.98
CA LYS A 374 22.33 -9.63 -31.16
C LYS A 374 23.44 -10.67 -31.05
N LYS A 375 24.57 -10.44 -31.73
CA LYS A 375 25.71 -11.37 -31.77
C LYS A 375 26.43 -11.46 -30.42
N LEU A 376 26.50 -10.36 -29.66
CA LEU A 376 27.11 -10.34 -28.32
C LEU A 376 26.22 -11.02 -27.27
N ASN A 377 24.90 -10.80 -27.35
CA ASN A 377 23.94 -11.43 -26.46
C ASN A 377 23.90 -12.95 -26.69
N GLU A 378 23.84 -13.37 -27.96
CA GLU A 378 23.85 -14.78 -28.35
C GLU A 378 25.17 -15.48 -28.01
N LYS A 379 26.33 -14.84 -28.19
CA LYS A 379 27.63 -15.51 -27.99
C LYS A 379 28.12 -15.58 -26.53
N PHE A 380 27.75 -14.60 -25.69
CA PHE A 380 28.28 -14.50 -24.32
C PHE A 380 27.21 -14.59 -23.23
N GLY A 381 25.92 -14.70 -23.58
CA GLY A 381 24.82 -14.75 -22.61
C GLY A 381 24.66 -13.46 -21.80
N VAL A 382 25.10 -12.34 -22.37
CA VAL A 382 25.15 -11.03 -21.71
C VAL A 382 23.94 -10.20 -22.14
N GLY A 383 23.10 -9.80 -21.18
CA GLY A 383 21.91 -9.00 -21.46
C GLY A 383 22.23 -7.65 -22.13
N ASN A 384 21.32 -7.16 -22.96
CA ASN A 384 21.48 -5.91 -23.72
C ASN A 384 21.91 -4.71 -22.87
N ASN A 385 21.49 -4.66 -21.60
CA ASN A 385 21.86 -3.60 -20.66
C ASN A 385 23.37 -3.59 -20.36
N ILE A 386 23.99 -4.76 -20.19
CA ILE A 386 25.43 -4.88 -19.92
C ILE A 386 26.23 -4.57 -21.18
N ILE A 387 25.76 -4.99 -22.36
CA ILE A 387 26.38 -4.63 -23.65
C ILE A 387 26.35 -3.10 -23.84
N ASN A 388 25.23 -2.46 -23.51
CA ASN A 388 25.08 -1.02 -23.62
C ASN A 388 26.02 -0.29 -22.64
N SER A 389 26.08 -0.75 -21.40
CA SER A 389 27.03 -0.24 -20.40
C SER A 389 28.47 -0.41 -20.84
N ALA A 390 28.84 -1.54 -21.45
CA ALA A 390 30.19 -1.82 -21.94
C ALA A 390 30.60 -0.92 -23.11
N ARG A 391 29.69 -0.66 -24.06
CA ARG A 391 29.93 0.31 -25.14
C ARG A 391 30.08 1.73 -24.60
N LYS A 392 29.21 2.13 -23.67
CA LYS A 392 29.30 3.44 -23.02
C LYS A 392 30.62 3.58 -22.24
N TYR A 393 31.05 2.51 -21.58
CA TYR A 393 32.33 2.47 -20.88
C TYR A 393 33.53 2.59 -21.83
N ALA A 394 33.52 1.86 -22.96
CA ALA A 394 34.55 1.95 -24.00
C ALA A 394 34.72 3.40 -24.50
N ARG A 395 33.59 4.09 -24.73
CA ARG A 395 33.58 5.48 -25.20
C ARG A 395 34.06 6.49 -24.16
N LEU A 396 33.80 6.25 -22.88
CA LEU A 396 34.14 7.18 -21.80
C LEU A 396 35.56 7.01 -21.27
N ASN A 397 36.06 5.78 -21.19
CA ASN A 397 37.36 5.47 -20.57
C ASN A 397 38.39 4.88 -21.55
N GLY A 398 37.95 4.40 -22.72
CA GLY A 398 38.76 3.58 -23.64
C GLY A 398 38.45 2.08 -23.49
N PRO A 399 38.51 1.27 -24.57
CA PRO A 399 38.25 -0.17 -24.50
C PRO A 399 39.22 -0.87 -23.55
N GLY A 400 38.69 -1.52 -22.50
CA GLY A 400 39.49 -2.24 -21.51
C GLY A 400 40.29 -1.37 -20.54
N ALA A 401 40.21 -0.05 -20.64
CA ALA A 401 40.93 0.87 -19.77
C ALA A 401 40.33 0.96 -18.36
N PRO A 402 41.13 1.25 -17.31
CA PRO A 402 40.58 1.54 -15.98
C PRO A 402 39.76 2.84 -16.00
N SER A 403 38.71 2.93 -15.17
CA SER A 403 37.93 4.16 -15.04
C SER A 403 38.80 5.30 -14.51
N LEU A 404 38.70 6.48 -15.13
CA LEU A 404 39.37 7.68 -14.64
C LEU A 404 38.89 7.97 -13.20
N ILE A 405 39.83 8.02 -12.25
CA ILE A 405 39.53 8.37 -10.86
C ILE A 405 39.23 9.87 -10.85
N ASN A 406 37.94 10.23 -10.78
CA ASN A 406 37.57 11.62 -10.54
C ASN A 406 38.21 12.10 -9.23
N PRO A 407 38.72 13.35 -9.18
CA PRO A 407 39.27 13.89 -7.95
C PRO A 407 38.23 13.74 -6.84
N LYS A 408 38.65 13.18 -5.70
CA LYS A 408 37.77 13.02 -4.52
C LYS A 408 37.21 14.39 -4.16
N ARG A 409 35.94 14.61 -4.47
CA ARG A 409 35.23 15.81 -4.06
C ARG A 409 35.09 15.73 -2.54
N THR A 410 35.85 16.55 -1.82
CA THR A 410 35.67 16.74 -0.39
C THR A 410 34.31 17.41 -0.20
N VAL A 411 33.27 16.62 0.05
CA VAL A 411 31.97 17.15 0.42
C VAL A 411 32.10 17.61 1.87
N LYS A 412 32.24 18.92 2.09
CA LYS A 412 32.00 19.47 3.42
C LYS A 412 30.54 19.16 3.78
N GLN A 413 30.36 18.48 4.90
CA GLN A 413 29.04 18.26 5.48
C GLN A 413 28.36 19.62 5.65
N MET A 414 27.08 19.69 5.30
CA MET A 414 26.31 20.92 5.43
C MET A 414 26.35 21.35 6.89
N SER A 415 26.63 22.63 7.16
CA SER A 415 26.69 23.14 8.52
C SER A 415 25.36 22.88 9.24
N GLU A 416 25.40 22.41 10.49
CA GLU A 416 24.21 22.13 11.30
C GLU A 416 23.25 23.31 11.37
N ILE A 417 23.77 24.55 11.34
CA ILE A 417 22.97 25.77 11.32
C ILE A 417 22.04 25.82 10.11
N LYS A 418 22.51 25.43 8.92
CA LYS A 418 21.71 25.44 7.68
C LYS A 418 20.67 24.32 7.67
N GLU A 419 20.96 23.18 8.29
CA GLU A 419 19.99 22.10 8.48
C GLU A 419 18.91 22.53 9.50
N LYS A 420 19.29 23.18 10.61
CA LYS A 420 18.35 23.75 11.59
C LYS A 420 17.45 24.80 10.94
N GLN A 421 18.00 25.71 10.12
CA GLN A 421 17.21 26.70 9.36
C GLN A 421 16.21 26.02 8.43
N PHE A 422 16.61 24.96 7.71
CA PHE A 422 15.70 24.18 6.87
C PHE A 422 14.56 23.54 7.67
N LEU A 423 14.88 22.94 8.83
CA LEU A 423 13.86 22.33 9.70
C LEU A 423 12.92 23.39 10.30
N MET A 424 13.45 24.52 10.78
CA MET A 424 12.65 25.64 11.31
C MET A 424 11.70 26.21 10.25
N PHE A 425 12.17 26.36 9.00
CA PHE A 425 11.32 26.84 7.91
C PHE A 425 10.10 25.94 7.66
N PHE A 426 10.27 24.62 7.77
CA PHE A 426 9.19 23.65 7.61
C PHE A 426 8.43 23.32 8.92
N GLN A 427 8.74 24.01 10.02
CA GLN A 427 7.90 24.02 11.22
C GLN A 427 6.83 25.12 11.14
N ASP A 428 7.02 26.13 10.28
CA ASP A 428 6.03 27.18 10.07
C ASP A 428 4.80 26.65 9.34
N ARG A 429 3.63 26.80 10.00
CA ARG A 429 2.33 26.43 9.45
C ARG A 429 1.89 27.30 8.27
N SER A 430 2.53 28.44 8.04
CA SER A 430 2.33 29.27 6.84
C SER A 430 2.93 28.61 5.58
N ILE A 431 3.95 27.76 5.76
CA ILE A 431 4.74 27.11 4.72
C ILE A 431 4.23 25.69 4.43
N VAL A 432 3.91 24.93 5.48
CA VAL A 432 3.39 23.56 5.37
C VAL A 432 2.16 23.34 6.25
N MET A 433 1.24 22.51 5.75
CA MET A 433 0.13 21.97 6.51
C MET A 433 0.51 20.58 7.03
N GLN A 434 0.44 20.36 8.33
CA GLN A 434 0.65 19.03 8.89
C GLN A 434 -0.57 18.13 8.62
N SER A 435 -0.33 16.92 8.14
CA SER A 435 -1.37 15.91 7.93
C SER A 435 -1.85 15.39 9.28
N SER A 436 -3.17 15.40 9.47
CA SER A 436 -3.83 14.82 10.64
C SER A 436 -4.04 13.30 10.54
N TYR A 437 -3.78 12.69 9.38
CA TYR A 437 -4.13 11.28 9.12
C TYR A 437 -3.07 10.47 8.36
N GLN A 438 -2.13 11.12 7.66
CA GLN A 438 -1.02 10.44 6.98
C GLN A 438 0.31 10.70 7.67
N VAL A 439 1.07 9.63 7.85
CA VAL A 439 2.44 9.64 8.39
C VAL A 439 3.39 9.02 7.38
N ASP A 440 4.66 9.39 7.45
CA ASP A 440 5.71 8.74 6.67
C ASP A 440 6.03 7.34 7.23
N LYS A 441 6.95 6.62 6.58
CA LYS A 441 7.37 5.27 7.00
C LYS A 441 7.99 5.23 8.40
N ASN A 442 8.44 6.38 8.91
CA ASN A 442 9.08 6.55 10.20
C ASN A 442 8.09 7.03 11.27
N GLY A 443 6.81 7.24 10.93
CA GLY A 443 5.77 7.67 11.85
C GLY A 443 5.70 9.18 12.07
N SER A 444 6.49 9.98 11.33
CA SER A 444 6.38 11.43 11.37
C SER A 444 5.17 11.90 10.55
N PRO A 445 4.40 12.89 11.03
CA PRO A 445 3.30 13.48 10.25
C PRO A 445 3.77 13.95 8.88
N ILE A 446 2.99 13.63 7.83
CA ILE A 446 3.29 14.15 6.49
C ILE A 446 3.01 15.66 6.50
N LEU A 447 3.99 16.47 6.11
CA LEU A 447 3.87 17.91 5.91
C LEU A 447 3.53 18.19 4.44
N TYR A 448 2.33 18.70 4.18
CA TYR A 448 1.90 19.11 2.85
C TYR A 448 2.37 20.53 2.54
N MET A 449 3.10 20.70 1.46
CA MET A 449 3.52 22.02 0.97
C MET A 449 2.31 22.86 0.58
N ARG A 450 2.21 24.08 1.13
CA ARG A 450 1.16 25.04 0.76
C ARG A 450 1.41 25.69 -0.59
N ASP A 451 2.67 25.76 -1.02
CA ASP A 451 3.10 26.43 -2.25
C ASP A 451 3.92 25.52 -3.17
N GLN A 452 4.13 25.97 -4.41
CA GLN A 452 5.07 25.32 -5.32
C GLN A 452 6.51 25.46 -4.83
N LYS A 453 7.34 24.47 -5.13
CA LYS A 453 8.75 24.40 -4.71
C LYS A 453 9.56 25.68 -4.99
N ILE A 454 9.27 26.37 -6.10
CA ILE A 454 9.96 27.62 -6.49
C ILE A 454 9.56 28.79 -5.59
N LYS A 455 8.27 28.95 -5.27
CA LYS A 455 7.80 29.99 -4.34
C LYS A 455 8.29 29.74 -2.92
N LEU A 456 8.31 28.47 -2.49
CA LEU A 456 8.88 28.08 -1.20
C LEU A 456 10.38 28.40 -1.10
N TRP A 457 11.13 28.18 -2.18
CA TRP A 457 12.53 28.59 -2.24
C TRP A 457 12.70 30.10 -2.07
N LYS A 458 11.92 30.92 -2.79
CA LYS A 458 12.02 32.39 -2.67
C LYS A 458 11.76 32.86 -1.23
N LYS A 459 10.71 32.34 -0.59
CA LYS A 459 10.41 32.61 0.82
C LYS A 459 11.55 32.17 1.75
N PHE A 460 12.15 31.01 1.50
CA PHE A 460 13.29 30.53 2.29
C PHE A 460 14.52 31.43 2.12
N GLU A 461 14.79 31.89 0.89
CA GLU A 461 15.90 32.79 0.57
C GLU A 461 15.71 34.18 1.21
N GLU A 462 14.48 34.69 1.22
CA GLU A 462 14.10 35.94 1.91
C GLU A 462 14.24 35.80 3.44
N THR A 463 13.81 34.66 4.01
CA THR A 463 13.84 34.42 5.47
C THR A 463 15.26 34.12 5.97
N PHE A 464 16.06 33.43 5.16
CA PHE A 464 17.44 33.04 5.49
C PHE A 464 18.40 33.39 4.33
N PRO A 465 18.78 34.67 4.15
CA PRO A 465 19.64 35.12 3.04
C PRO A 465 21.01 34.41 3.00
N ASN A 466 21.54 34.06 4.17
CA ASN A 466 22.81 33.32 4.33
C ASN A 466 22.64 31.79 4.44
N GLY A 467 21.43 31.30 4.16
CA GLY A 467 21.01 29.91 4.33
C GLY A 467 21.59 28.93 3.31
N MET A 468 20.92 27.79 3.12
CA MET A 468 21.33 26.81 2.11
C MET A 468 20.99 27.30 0.69
N LYS A 469 21.80 26.94 -0.31
CA LYS A 469 21.57 27.35 -1.71
C LYS A 469 20.39 26.61 -2.34
N LYS A 470 19.78 27.17 -3.38
CA LYS A 470 18.59 26.63 -4.09
C LYS A 470 18.67 25.15 -4.43
N THR A 471 19.80 24.72 -4.99
CA THR A 471 20.03 23.31 -5.36
C THR A 471 20.08 22.40 -4.13
N SER A 472 20.70 22.85 -3.05
CA SER A 472 20.72 22.14 -1.77
C SER A 472 19.33 22.07 -1.14
N PHE A 473 18.56 23.17 -1.16
CA PHE A 473 17.19 23.22 -0.66
C PHE A 473 16.28 22.24 -1.41
N LEU A 474 16.27 22.30 -2.74
CA LEU A 474 15.44 21.42 -3.56
C LEU A 474 15.88 19.95 -3.48
N GLY A 475 17.19 19.69 -3.39
CA GLY A 475 17.73 18.35 -3.19
C GLY A 475 17.36 17.78 -1.82
N ARG A 476 17.48 18.59 -0.75
CA ARG A 476 17.06 18.21 0.61
C ARG A 476 15.57 17.94 0.68
N LEU A 477 14.75 18.79 0.04
CA LEU A 477 13.30 18.66 -0.05
C LEU A 477 12.86 17.41 -0.84
N ALA A 478 13.55 17.06 -1.93
CA ALA A 478 13.26 15.85 -2.70
C ALA A 478 13.56 14.56 -1.91
N ASN A 479 14.52 14.62 -0.99
CA ASN A 479 14.87 13.51 -0.10
C ASN A 479 14.00 13.43 1.16
N CYS A 480 13.07 14.37 1.37
CA CYS A 480 12.12 14.33 2.49
C CYS A 480 10.97 13.39 2.17
N ASN A 481 10.89 12.26 2.89
CA ASN A 481 9.75 11.34 2.79
C ASN A 481 8.47 11.89 3.44
N ASN A 482 8.65 12.76 4.42
CA ASN A 482 7.59 13.40 5.19
C ASN A 482 7.04 14.67 4.53
N ILE A 483 7.74 15.31 3.59
CA ILE A 483 7.24 16.54 2.95
C ILE A 483 6.68 16.21 1.57
N LYS A 484 5.37 16.39 1.36
CA LYS A 484 4.68 16.04 0.11
C LYS A 484 3.92 17.20 -0.50
N TYR A 485 3.64 17.10 -1.79
CA TYR A 485 2.68 18.00 -2.42
C TYR A 485 1.27 17.58 -2.04
N TRP A 486 0.41 18.54 -1.73
CA TRP A 486 -0.97 18.27 -1.33
C TRP A 486 -1.79 17.86 -2.57
N ASN A 487 -2.02 16.56 -2.77
CA ASN A 487 -2.81 16.03 -3.89
C ASN A 487 -4.20 15.52 -3.46
N ASP A 488 -4.35 15.07 -2.21
CA ASP A 488 -5.60 14.49 -1.72
C ASP A 488 -6.26 15.39 -0.67
N MET A 489 -7.50 15.77 -0.93
CA MET A 489 -8.37 16.43 0.07
C MET A 489 -9.84 15.98 0.01
N GLY A 490 -10.17 14.94 -0.74
CA GLY A 490 -11.49 14.30 -0.58
C GLY A 490 -11.49 13.46 0.70
N GLY A 491 -12.06 13.94 1.81
CA GLY A 491 -12.42 13.04 2.91
C GLY A 491 -12.70 13.58 4.31
N LEU A 492 -12.20 14.75 4.72
CA LEU A 492 -12.31 15.17 6.14
C LEU A 492 -13.43 16.18 6.44
N CYS A 493 -13.70 17.11 5.52
CA CYS A 493 -14.82 18.04 5.66
C CYS A 493 -15.95 17.61 4.73
N LEU A 494 -17.06 17.13 5.30
CA LEU A 494 -18.27 16.75 4.56
C LEU A 494 -18.80 17.92 3.74
N THR A 495 -18.77 19.13 4.29
CA THR A 495 -19.19 20.35 3.60
C THR A 495 -18.34 20.64 2.38
N CYS A 496 -17.01 20.53 2.50
CA CYS A 496 -16.12 20.64 1.34
C CYS A 496 -16.35 19.53 0.33
N ASN A 497 -16.77 18.33 0.76
CA ASN A 497 -17.07 17.22 -0.13
C ASN A 497 -18.36 17.39 -0.91
N GLU A 498 -19.45 17.59 -0.19
CA GLU A 498 -20.79 17.76 -0.77
C GLU A 498 -20.88 19.02 -1.64
N TYR A 499 -20.30 20.13 -1.19
CA TYR A 499 -20.48 21.44 -1.83
C TYR A 499 -19.25 21.96 -2.58
N GLY A 500 -18.10 21.32 -2.43
CA GLY A 500 -16.85 21.71 -3.10
C GLY A 500 -16.31 20.63 -4.04
N TYR A 501 -16.09 19.40 -3.59
CA TYR A 501 -15.50 18.32 -4.40
C TYR A 501 -16.49 17.77 -5.42
N THR A 502 -17.64 17.29 -4.96
CA THR A 502 -18.67 16.68 -5.81
C THR A 502 -19.16 17.63 -6.91
N PRO A 503 -19.44 18.92 -6.66
CA PRO A 503 -19.90 19.83 -7.71
C PRO A 503 -18.88 20.03 -8.83
N PHE A 504 -17.56 20.01 -8.55
CA PHE A 504 -16.56 20.07 -9.63
C PHE A 504 -16.56 18.80 -10.49
N GLU A 505 -16.77 17.63 -9.91
CA GLU A 505 -16.87 16.39 -10.69
C GLU A 505 -18.16 16.37 -11.53
N SER A 506 -19.27 16.90 -10.98
CA SER A 506 -20.50 17.16 -11.73
C SER A 506 -20.30 18.16 -12.87
N LEU A 507 -19.55 19.25 -12.66
CA LEU A 507 -19.19 20.21 -13.72
C LEU A 507 -18.37 19.57 -14.84
N ILE A 508 -17.40 18.73 -14.49
CA ILE A 508 -16.61 17.97 -15.47
C ILE A 508 -17.53 17.05 -16.29
N THR A 509 -18.48 16.40 -15.62
CA THR A 509 -19.47 15.53 -16.29
C THR A 509 -20.36 16.32 -17.25
N ILE A 510 -20.85 17.50 -16.84
CA ILE A 510 -21.61 18.40 -17.72
C ILE A 510 -20.75 18.81 -18.92
N ALA A 511 -19.51 19.25 -18.69
CA ALA A 511 -18.62 19.66 -19.77
C ALA A 511 -18.41 18.54 -20.80
N HIS A 512 -18.24 17.29 -20.35
CA HIS A 512 -18.13 16.13 -21.25
C HIS A 512 -19.41 15.84 -22.04
N ASN A 513 -20.58 16.10 -21.46
CA ASN A 513 -21.87 15.87 -22.12
C ASN A 513 -22.24 17.01 -23.09
N THR A 514 -21.75 18.22 -22.85
CA THR A 514 -22.09 19.41 -23.62
C THR A 514 -21.14 19.65 -24.81
N PHE A 515 -19.84 19.42 -24.64
CA PHE A 515 -18.83 19.77 -25.65
C PHE A 515 -18.29 18.54 -26.39
N SER A 516 -18.74 18.34 -27.63
CA SER A 516 -18.26 17.25 -28.50
C SER A 516 -16.90 17.53 -29.16
N GLN A 517 -16.52 18.80 -29.34
CA GLN A 517 -15.22 19.16 -29.93
C GLN A 517 -14.10 19.12 -28.89
N LYS A 518 -13.05 18.35 -29.20
CA LYS A 518 -11.93 18.08 -28.27
C LYS A 518 -11.20 19.34 -27.80
N ASP A 519 -10.98 20.31 -28.69
CA ASP A 519 -10.25 21.54 -28.33
C ASP A 519 -11.08 22.47 -27.44
N GLN A 520 -12.38 22.59 -27.72
CA GLN A 520 -13.31 23.32 -26.87
C GLN A 520 -13.45 22.67 -25.49
N LEU A 521 -13.65 21.34 -25.45
CA LEU A 521 -13.71 20.57 -24.21
C LEU A 521 -12.42 20.75 -23.38
N ASN A 522 -11.24 20.62 -24.00
CA ASN A 522 -9.97 20.82 -23.31
C ASN A 522 -9.83 22.26 -22.74
N ASN A 523 -10.32 23.27 -23.45
CA ASN A 523 -10.33 24.64 -22.96
C ASN A 523 -11.25 24.79 -21.74
N VAL A 524 -12.48 24.24 -21.80
CA VAL A 524 -13.43 24.25 -20.69
C VAL A 524 -12.88 23.51 -19.48
N LEU A 525 -12.27 22.33 -19.65
CA LEU A 525 -11.63 21.59 -18.57
C LEU A 525 -10.48 22.38 -17.92
N ARG A 526 -9.67 23.10 -18.72
CA ARG A 526 -8.63 24.00 -18.19
C ARG A 526 -9.22 25.16 -17.39
N LYS A 527 -10.36 25.72 -17.82
CA LYS A 527 -11.08 26.75 -17.05
C LYS A 527 -11.59 26.18 -15.73
N ILE A 528 -12.23 25.00 -15.74
CA ILE A 528 -12.68 24.28 -14.54
C ILE A 528 -11.51 24.04 -13.58
N ASP A 529 -10.37 23.55 -14.08
CA ASP A 529 -9.18 23.30 -13.24
C ASP A 529 -8.57 24.58 -12.66
N THR A 530 -8.62 25.68 -13.40
CA THR A 530 -8.14 26.98 -12.93
C THR A 530 -9.05 27.52 -11.83
N LEU A 531 -10.37 27.44 -12.04
CA LEU A 531 -11.39 27.80 -11.07
C LEU A 531 -11.29 26.96 -9.79
N LYS A 532 -11.18 25.63 -9.94
CA LYS A 532 -10.95 24.65 -8.87
C LYS A 532 -9.70 24.97 -8.06
N ARG A 533 -8.61 25.40 -8.71
CA ARG A 533 -7.37 25.79 -8.03
C ARG A 533 -7.52 27.10 -7.26
N HIS A 534 -8.14 28.11 -7.85
CA HIS A 534 -8.36 29.40 -7.21
C HIS A 534 -9.25 29.25 -5.98
N LEU A 535 -10.44 28.66 -6.11
CA LEU A 535 -11.39 28.47 -5.01
C LEU A 535 -10.84 27.64 -3.85
N ARG A 536 -9.93 26.70 -4.11
CA ARG A 536 -9.33 25.85 -3.06
C ARG A 536 -8.10 26.43 -2.39
N ARG A 537 -7.39 27.35 -3.02
CA ARG A 537 -6.05 27.79 -2.55
C ARG A 537 -5.75 29.27 -2.74
N GLY A 538 -6.23 29.86 -3.84
CA GLY A 538 -6.04 31.27 -4.15
C GLY A 538 -6.89 32.13 -3.21
N TYR A 539 -8.19 31.88 -3.21
CA TYR A 539 -9.18 32.66 -2.49
C TYR A 539 -8.86 32.83 -0.99
N GLU A 540 -8.46 31.76 -0.29
CA GLU A 540 -8.11 31.84 1.14
C GLU A 540 -6.97 32.83 1.45
N ARG A 541 -6.08 33.10 0.48
CA ARG A 541 -4.91 33.98 0.67
C ARG A 541 -5.21 35.44 0.36
N GLU A 542 -6.28 35.69 -0.37
CA GLU A 542 -6.73 37.03 -0.74
C GLU A 542 -7.54 37.68 0.39
N LEU A 543 -8.01 36.87 1.34
CA LEU A 543 -8.69 37.33 2.56
C LEU A 543 -7.65 37.72 3.63
N VAL A 544 -7.78 38.95 4.15
CA VAL A 544 -6.87 39.51 5.16
C VAL A 544 -7.59 39.68 6.50
N VAL A 545 -6.98 39.19 7.58
CA VAL A 545 -7.42 39.42 8.96
C VAL A 545 -6.24 39.97 9.75
N ASN A 546 -6.47 41.01 10.54
CA ASN A 546 -5.45 41.65 11.36
C ASN A 546 -4.98 40.70 12.48
N ALA A 547 -3.79 40.95 13.03
CA ALA A 547 -3.20 40.12 14.08
C ALA A 547 -4.04 40.07 15.37
N ASP A 548 -4.79 41.14 15.65
CA ASP A 548 -5.73 41.24 16.78
C ASP A 548 -7.06 40.51 16.54
N GLY A 549 -7.24 39.90 15.36
CA GLY A 549 -8.47 39.21 14.96
C GLY A 549 -9.53 40.11 14.34
N THR A 550 -9.28 41.41 14.21
CA THR A 550 -10.22 42.34 13.56
C THR A 550 -10.04 42.36 12.04
N THR A 551 -10.99 42.97 11.34
CA THR A 551 -10.91 43.20 9.90
C THR A 551 -11.41 44.61 9.61
N GLN A 552 -10.84 45.23 8.59
CA GLN A 552 -11.24 46.57 8.12
C GLN A 552 -11.78 46.47 6.69
N HIS A 553 -12.37 47.57 6.21
CA HIS A 553 -12.81 47.69 4.82
C HIS A 553 -11.65 47.38 3.86
N ASN A 554 -11.94 46.62 2.80
CA ASN A 554 -11.03 46.37 1.70
C ASN A 554 -11.61 47.07 0.46
N PRO A 555 -10.85 47.91 -0.28
CA PRO A 555 -11.34 48.56 -1.50
C PRO A 555 -11.89 47.58 -2.55
N CYS A 556 -11.42 46.33 -2.54
CA CYS A 556 -11.94 45.24 -3.37
C CYS A 556 -13.08 44.50 -2.64
N ILE A 557 -14.30 44.58 -3.19
CA ILE A 557 -15.50 43.99 -2.60
C ILE A 557 -15.45 42.46 -2.48
N SER A 558 -14.78 41.79 -3.44
CA SER A 558 -14.62 40.33 -3.45
C SER A 558 -13.83 39.79 -2.25
N HIS A 559 -12.98 40.63 -1.64
CA HIS A 559 -12.13 40.29 -0.50
C HIS A 559 -12.52 41.00 0.81
N CYS A 560 -13.57 41.83 0.78
CA CYS A 560 -14.00 42.61 1.94
C CYS A 560 -14.77 41.74 2.94
N LEU A 561 -14.08 41.26 3.99
CA LEU A 561 -14.70 40.48 5.06
C LEU A 561 -15.83 41.22 5.79
N PRO A 562 -15.73 42.54 6.09
CA PRO A 562 -16.86 43.29 6.62
C PRO A 562 -18.10 43.26 5.72
N TYR A 563 -17.94 43.31 4.39
CA TYR A 563 -19.05 43.20 3.45
C TYR A 563 -19.63 41.77 3.45
N ALA A 564 -18.75 40.76 3.38
CA ALA A 564 -19.14 39.36 3.42
C ALA A 564 -19.91 38.98 4.70
N PHE A 565 -19.64 39.66 5.82
CA PHE A 565 -20.32 39.45 7.11
C PHE A 565 -21.36 40.52 7.46
N GLY A 566 -21.69 41.43 6.54
CA GLY A 566 -22.86 42.29 6.62
C GLY A 566 -22.71 43.56 7.48
N LYS A 567 -21.49 44.10 7.60
CA LYS A 567 -21.18 45.28 8.43
C LYS A 567 -20.44 46.40 7.67
N CYS A 568 -20.16 46.23 6.38
CA CYS A 568 -19.47 47.27 5.61
C CYS A 568 -20.44 48.40 5.25
N LEU A 569 -20.09 49.63 5.60
CA LEU A 569 -20.83 50.84 5.21
C LEU A 569 -20.06 51.70 4.18
N GLU A 570 -18.80 51.34 3.92
CA GLU A 570 -17.93 52.02 2.96
C GLU A 570 -18.15 51.48 1.55
N LYS A 571 -18.06 52.38 0.54
CA LYS A 571 -18.19 52.05 -0.89
C LYS A 571 -16.92 51.37 -1.41
N HIS A 572 -17.09 50.36 -2.26
CA HIS A 572 -15.97 49.64 -2.87
C HIS A 572 -15.60 50.24 -4.23
N LYS A 573 -14.30 50.23 -4.53
CA LYS A 573 -13.73 50.82 -5.76
C LYS A 573 -13.40 49.78 -6.83
N SER A 574 -13.24 48.50 -6.45
CA SER A 574 -12.80 47.45 -7.36
C SER A 574 -13.40 46.08 -7.06
N GLN A 575 -13.31 45.19 -8.05
CA GLN A 575 -13.65 43.76 -7.98
C GLN A 575 -12.42 42.93 -8.36
N CYS A 576 -12.34 41.69 -7.84
CA CYS A 576 -11.21 40.81 -8.12
C CYS A 576 -11.46 39.98 -9.38
N SER A 577 -10.68 40.24 -10.43
CA SER A 577 -10.79 39.53 -11.71
C SER A 577 -10.64 38.00 -11.60
N GLU A 578 -9.88 37.49 -10.62
CA GLU A 578 -9.79 36.04 -10.41
C GLU A 578 -11.04 35.45 -9.75
N CYS A 579 -11.70 36.21 -8.87
CA CYS A 579 -12.99 35.83 -8.29
C CYS A 579 -14.10 35.92 -9.33
N ASP A 580 -14.08 36.93 -10.19
CA ASP A 580 -15.12 37.18 -11.20
C ASP A 580 -15.18 36.07 -12.26
N LYS A 581 -14.04 35.42 -12.55
CA LYS A 581 -13.98 34.20 -13.38
C LYS A 581 -14.93 33.09 -12.95
N PHE A 582 -15.28 33.02 -11.66
CA PHE A 582 -16.30 32.08 -11.19
C PHE A 582 -17.63 32.34 -11.90
N PHE A 583 -18.10 33.60 -11.87
CA PHE A 583 -19.39 33.96 -12.43
C PHE A 583 -19.37 34.00 -13.95
N GLU A 584 -18.32 34.55 -14.54
CA GLU A 584 -18.11 34.52 -16.00
C GLU A 584 -18.14 33.07 -16.55
N PHE A 585 -17.59 32.11 -15.80
CA PHE A 585 -17.62 30.71 -16.20
C PHE A 585 -19.04 30.15 -16.20
N PHE A 586 -19.86 30.46 -15.20
CA PHE A 586 -21.24 29.98 -15.14
C PHE A 586 -22.13 30.66 -16.19
N GLU A 587 -21.94 31.95 -16.45
CA GLU A 587 -22.60 32.65 -17.56
C GLU A 587 -22.23 32.03 -18.91
N PHE A 588 -20.94 31.77 -19.13
CA PHE A 588 -20.47 31.07 -20.32
C PHE A 588 -21.11 29.67 -20.45
N MET A 589 -21.16 28.89 -19.37
CA MET A 589 -21.75 27.55 -19.41
C MET A 589 -23.25 27.58 -19.67
N HIS A 590 -23.99 28.55 -19.12
CA HIS A 590 -25.43 28.72 -19.35
C HIS A 590 -25.79 28.93 -20.82
N LEU A 591 -24.89 29.54 -21.62
CA LEU A 591 -25.09 29.70 -23.07
C LEU A 591 -24.97 28.40 -23.87
N HIS A 592 -24.42 27.33 -23.29
CA HIS A 592 -24.08 26.10 -24.00
C HIS A 592 -24.86 24.87 -23.51
N VAL A 593 -25.54 24.95 -22.36
CA VAL A 593 -26.28 23.82 -21.77
C VAL A 593 -27.77 23.87 -22.13
N ASN A 594 -28.42 22.70 -22.20
CA ASN A 594 -29.85 22.59 -22.43
C ASN A 594 -30.65 22.91 -21.15
N GLU A 595 -31.96 23.13 -21.27
CA GLU A 595 -32.85 23.55 -20.15
C GLU A 595 -32.78 22.62 -18.92
N ASP A 596 -32.79 21.29 -19.12
CA ASP A 596 -32.62 20.31 -18.03
C ASP A 596 -31.25 20.39 -17.34
N GLN A 597 -30.19 20.70 -18.11
CA GLN A 597 -28.84 20.86 -17.60
C GLN A 597 -28.64 22.22 -16.93
N ALA A 598 -29.39 23.26 -17.33
CA ALA A 598 -29.32 24.61 -16.77
C ALA A 598 -29.78 24.63 -15.31
N ALA A 599 -30.86 23.92 -14.97
CA ALA A 599 -31.33 23.79 -13.59
C ALA A 599 -30.28 23.10 -12.69
N PHE A 600 -29.64 22.04 -13.19
CA PHE A 600 -28.58 21.34 -12.47
C PHE A 600 -27.29 22.16 -12.37
N LEU A 601 -26.96 22.94 -13.41
CA LEU A 601 -25.83 23.87 -13.40
C LEU A 601 -26.01 24.97 -12.34
N GLU A 602 -27.24 25.48 -12.17
CA GLU A 602 -27.53 26.46 -11.12
C GLU A 602 -27.45 25.85 -9.71
N GLU A 603 -27.86 24.58 -9.52
CA GLU A 603 -27.64 23.85 -8.26
C GLU A 603 -26.14 23.74 -7.92
N ILE A 604 -25.31 23.39 -8.91
CA ILE A 604 -23.85 23.34 -8.74
C ILE A 604 -23.30 24.72 -8.37
N LYS A 605 -23.79 25.80 -9.02
CA LYS A 605 -23.40 27.17 -8.69
C LYS A 605 -23.74 27.51 -7.24
N GLU A 606 -24.96 27.23 -6.78
CA GLU A 606 -25.37 27.44 -5.38
C GLU A 606 -24.50 26.63 -4.40
N HIS A 607 -24.16 25.39 -4.74
CA HIS A 607 -23.25 24.56 -3.96
C HIS A 607 -21.85 25.21 -3.84
N LEU A 608 -21.26 25.65 -4.94
CA LEU A 608 -19.94 26.29 -4.93
C LEU A 608 -19.95 27.66 -4.24
N GLN A 609 -21.04 28.42 -4.33
CA GLN A 609 -21.23 29.65 -3.55
C GLN A 609 -21.28 29.36 -2.05
N TYR A 610 -21.96 28.28 -1.64
CA TYR A 610 -21.97 27.85 -0.25
C TYR A 610 -20.57 27.37 0.21
N PHE A 611 -19.80 26.73 -0.68
CA PHE A 611 -18.40 26.37 -0.42
C PHE A 611 -17.52 27.61 -0.23
N LEU A 612 -17.70 28.65 -1.04
CA LEU A 612 -17.04 29.96 -0.85
C LEU A 612 -17.37 30.53 0.52
N ALA A 613 -18.66 30.59 0.89
CA ALA A 613 -19.10 31.14 2.17
C ALA A 613 -18.52 30.37 3.36
N HIS A 614 -18.46 29.03 3.26
CA HIS A 614 -17.80 28.17 4.24
C HIS A 614 -16.30 28.48 4.34
N THR A 615 -15.62 28.66 3.20
CA THR A 615 -14.19 29.01 3.14
C THR A 615 -13.90 30.38 3.76
N THR A 616 -14.73 31.39 3.47
CA THR A 616 -14.62 32.74 4.07
C THR A 616 -14.75 32.68 5.60
N ARG A 617 -15.77 31.97 6.12
CA ARG A 617 -15.95 31.78 7.57
C ARG A 617 -14.80 31.00 8.19
N LYS A 618 -14.33 29.95 7.51
CA LYS A 618 -13.19 29.13 7.94
C LYS A 618 -11.93 30.00 8.11
N VAL A 619 -11.56 30.80 7.11
CA VAL A 619 -10.38 31.69 7.19
C VAL A 619 -10.51 32.67 8.36
N TYR A 620 -11.68 33.31 8.48
CA TYR A 620 -11.92 34.28 9.55
C TYR A 620 -11.84 33.65 10.95
N LEU A 621 -12.55 32.55 11.19
CA LEU A 621 -12.57 31.86 12.49
C LEU A 621 -11.18 31.30 12.85
N ASN A 622 -10.42 30.82 11.87
CA ASN A 622 -9.04 30.37 12.07
C ASN A 622 -8.10 31.50 12.52
N ALA A 623 -8.30 32.71 12.02
CA ALA A 623 -7.52 33.87 12.45
C ALA A 623 -7.80 34.24 13.92
N GLN A 624 -9.04 34.07 14.39
CA GLN A 624 -9.41 34.33 15.79
C GLN A 624 -8.67 33.43 16.79
N PHE A 625 -8.36 32.19 16.39
CA PHE A 625 -7.56 31.29 17.22
C PHE A 625 -6.18 31.89 17.51
N LYS A 626 -5.50 32.38 16.46
CA LYS A 626 -4.17 33.02 16.59
C LYS A 626 -4.25 34.31 17.41
N ALA A 627 -5.26 35.14 17.15
CA ALA A 627 -5.49 36.37 17.90
C ALA A 627 -5.77 36.09 19.40
N THR A 628 -6.47 35.00 19.72
CA THR A 628 -6.74 34.61 21.11
C THR A 628 -5.47 34.16 21.83
N LEU A 629 -4.61 33.39 21.17
CA LEU A 629 -3.31 33.00 21.72
C LEU A 629 -2.39 34.21 21.95
N ALA A 630 -2.38 35.17 21.02
CA ALA A 630 -1.60 36.40 21.14
C ALA A 630 -2.02 37.26 22.35
N ASN A 631 -3.32 37.31 22.62
CA ASN A 631 -3.90 38.10 23.71
C ASN A 631 -3.96 37.36 25.07
N LEU A 632 -3.31 36.20 25.20
CA LEU A 632 -3.31 35.43 26.44
C LEU A 632 -2.37 36.07 27.48
N ASP A 633 -2.87 36.28 28.69
CA ASP A 633 -2.12 36.80 29.84
C ASP A 633 -1.83 35.70 30.87
N GLU A 634 -1.13 36.03 31.96
CA GLU A 634 -0.74 35.08 33.02
C GLU A 634 -1.91 34.61 33.90
N ASN A 635 -3.03 35.35 33.90
CA ASN A 635 -4.22 35.05 34.68
C ASN A 635 -5.26 34.24 33.88
N GLY A 636 -5.06 34.14 32.57
CA GLY A 636 -6.00 33.57 31.61
C GLY A 636 -5.55 32.25 31.02
N THR A 637 -6.54 31.45 30.64
CA THR A 637 -6.29 30.16 30.00
C THR A 637 -7.19 29.95 28.80
N LEU A 638 -6.63 29.43 27.70
CA LEU A 638 -7.39 29.03 26.52
C LEU A 638 -7.60 27.51 26.52
N PHE A 639 -8.85 27.09 26.44
CA PHE A 639 -9.24 25.68 26.33
C PHE A 639 -9.62 25.36 24.89
N ILE A 640 -9.05 24.29 24.32
CA ILE A 640 -9.50 23.72 23.05
C ILE A 640 -10.07 22.33 23.33
N ALA A 641 -11.37 22.13 23.09
CA ALA A 641 -12.04 20.86 23.34
C ALA A 641 -12.39 20.14 22.03
N ASP A 642 -12.08 18.85 21.97
CA ASP A 642 -12.53 17.99 20.87
C ASP A 642 -12.73 16.52 21.28
N TYR A 643 -13.66 15.85 20.60
CA TYR A 643 -13.84 14.41 20.69
C TYR A 643 -13.01 13.71 19.64
N LYS A 644 -12.23 12.71 20.06
CA LYS A 644 -11.63 11.78 19.13
C LYS A 644 -12.69 10.82 18.60
N MET A 645 -12.53 10.37 17.35
CA MET A 645 -13.23 9.18 16.88
C MET A 645 -13.04 8.02 17.87
N ARG A 646 -14.13 7.30 18.16
CA ARG A 646 -14.13 6.22 19.17
C ARG A 646 -12.95 5.27 18.95
N ILE A 647 -12.22 5.00 20.03
CA ILE A 647 -11.12 4.05 20.03
C ILE A 647 -11.74 2.66 20.10
N LEU A 648 -11.51 1.83 19.10
CA LEU A 648 -12.01 0.47 19.07
C LEU A 648 -10.99 -0.49 19.69
N PRO A 649 -11.44 -1.54 20.41
CA PRO A 649 -10.59 -2.65 20.81
C PRO A 649 -9.89 -3.25 19.59
N ARG A 650 -8.59 -3.54 19.70
CA ARG A 650 -7.78 -4.07 18.59
C ARG A 650 -6.78 -5.07 19.11
N SER A 651 -6.62 -6.19 18.41
CA SER A 651 -5.58 -7.16 18.73
C SER A 651 -4.48 -7.15 17.67
N ALA A 652 -3.25 -7.46 18.09
CA ALA A 652 -2.14 -7.73 17.18
C ALA A 652 -2.42 -8.94 16.25
N ARG A 653 -3.32 -9.85 16.65
CA ARG A 653 -3.72 -11.03 15.88
C ARG A 653 -5.25 -11.11 15.75
N GLU A 654 -5.82 -10.09 15.11
CA GLU A 654 -7.27 -10.01 14.91
C GLU A 654 -7.71 -10.80 13.67
N THR A 655 -8.69 -11.70 13.85
CA THR A 655 -9.31 -12.42 12.73
C THR A 655 -10.40 -11.57 12.05
N LYS A 656 -10.73 -11.86 10.78
CA LYS A 656 -11.79 -11.13 10.06
C LYS A 656 -13.16 -11.22 10.74
N ALA A 657 -13.42 -12.28 11.52
CA ALA A 657 -14.68 -12.46 12.25
C ALA A 657 -14.76 -11.57 13.50
N GLU A 658 -13.63 -11.32 14.17
CA GLU A 658 -13.55 -10.50 15.39
C GLU A 658 -13.70 -8.99 15.11
N PHE A 659 -13.58 -8.57 13.85
CA PHE A 659 -13.59 -7.16 13.44
C PHE A 659 -14.98 -6.49 13.54
N PHE A 660 -16.08 -7.25 13.44
CA PHE A 660 -17.43 -6.67 13.34
C PHE A 660 -18.12 -6.51 14.69
N GLY A 661 -18.69 -5.32 14.94
CA GLY A 661 -19.57 -5.06 16.09
C GLY A 661 -18.89 -4.65 17.40
N LYS A 662 -17.61 -4.25 17.38
CA LYS A 662 -16.89 -3.85 18.60
C LYS A 662 -17.44 -2.56 19.20
N ARG A 663 -17.66 -2.58 20.53
CA ARG A 663 -17.95 -1.38 21.33
C ARG A 663 -16.65 -0.62 21.57
N GLY A 664 -16.59 0.64 21.14
CA GLY A 664 -15.42 1.50 21.35
C GLY A 664 -15.55 2.41 22.55
N TRP A 665 -14.41 2.90 23.03
CA TRP A 665 -14.33 3.91 24.09
C TRP A 665 -14.48 5.32 23.52
N THR A 666 -15.18 6.16 24.26
CA THR A 666 -15.19 7.61 24.03
C THR A 666 -13.87 8.17 24.53
N LEU A 667 -13.28 9.10 23.77
CA LEU A 667 -12.16 9.90 24.24
C LEU A 667 -12.46 11.37 23.95
N HIS A 668 -12.52 12.17 25.00
CA HIS A 668 -12.66 13.62 24.94
C HIS A 668 -11.38 14.28 25.44
N THR A 669 -10.84 15.21 24.66
CA THR A 669 -9.59 15.89 24.98
C THR A 669 -9.86 17.36 25.20
N ILE A 670 -9.32 17.93 26.27
CA ILE A 670 -9.26 19.38 26.49
C ILE A 670 -7.78 19.78 26.51
N LEU A 671 -7.34 20.53 25.50
CA LEU A 671 -6.03 21.18 25.51
C LEU A 671 -6.12 22.50 26.27
N VAL A 672 -5.20 22.70 27.19
CA VAL A 672 -5.14 23.84 28.09
C VAL A 672 -3.85 24.61 27.79
N PHE A 673 -4.01 25.83 27.28
CA PHE A 673 -2.90 26.75 26.96
C PHE A 673 -2.75 27.79 28.06
N THR A 674 -1.58 27.84 28.67
CA THR A 674 -1.24 28.82 29.73
C THR A 674 0.04 29.56 29.39
N LYS A 675 0.13 30.83 29.79
CA LYS A 675 1.33 31.65 29.66
C LYS A 675 2.07 31.67 31.00
N LYS A 676 3.37 31.34 30.99
CA LYS A 676 4.24 31.46 32.17
C LYS A 676 4.92 32.83 32.20
N ASN A 677 5.13 33.37 33.40
CA ASN A 677 5.75 34.69 33.59
C ASN A 677 7.10 34.79 32.88
N ASN A 678 7.31 35.90 32.17
CA ASN A 678 8.54 36.19 31.42
C ASN A 678 8.98 35.11 30.40
N CYS A 679 8.06 34.26 29.94
CA CYS A 679 8.34 33.24 28.95
C CYS A 679 7.78 33.61 27.57
N ALA A 680 8.61 33.55 26.54
CA ALA A 680 8.19 33.69 25.14
C ALA A 680 7.49 32.42 24.61
N GLU A 681 7.20 31.44 25.46
CA GLU A 681 6.55 30.18 25.09
C GLU A 681 5.27 29.96 25.89
N LEU A 682 4.28 29.31 25.26
CA LEU A 682 3.06 28.83 25.89
C LEU A 682 3.23 27.40 26.37
N ASP A 683 2.77 27.09 27.58
CA ASP A 683 2.67 25.73 28.13
C ASP A 683 1.33 25.12 27.70
N ILE A 684 1.38 23.91 27.15
CA ILE A 684 0.22 23.16 26.67
C ILE A 684 0.09 21.89 27.50
N ARG A 685 -1.12 21.65 28.02
CA ARG A 685 -1.46 20.38 28.66
C ARG A 685 -2.70 19.78 28.02
N ALA A 686 -2.62 18.49 27.68
CA ALA A 686 -3.74 17.73 27.16
C ALA A 686 -4.38 16.92 28.29
N TYR A 687 -5.65 17.17 28.57
CA TYR A 687 -6.46 16.38 29.48
C TYR A 687 -7.35 15.44 28.68
N ASP A 688 -6.94 14.17 28.62
CA ASP A 688 -7.58 13.10 27.87
C ASP A 688 -8.48 12.27 28.79
N HIS A 689 -9.79 12.43 28.64
CA HIS A 689 -10.79 11.70 29.40
C HIS A 689 -11.36 10.57 28.55
N TRP A 690 -11.03 9.33 28.89
CA TRP A 690 -11.60 8.15 28.23
C TRP A 690 -12.76 7.58 29.05
N SER A 691 -13.74 6.97 28.38
CA SER A 691 -14.92 6.43 29.06
C SER A 691 -15.52 5.23 28.34
N THR A 692 -16.14 4.34 29.11
CA THR A 692 -16.99 3.26 28.60
C THR A 692 -18.40 3.73 28.22
N ASP A 693 -18.78 4.92 28.71
CA ASP A 693 -19.96 5.64 28.27
C ASP A 693 -19.75 6.18 26.85
N THR A 694 -20.65 5.77 25.97
CA THR A 694 -20.60 6.08 24.54
C THR A 694 -21.45 7.30 24.18
N LYS A 695 -22.21 7.86 25.13
CA LYS A 695 -23.08 9.02 24.95
C LYS A 695 -22.25 10.32 24.98
N GLN A 696 -21.85 10.77 23.79
CA GLN A 696 -21.21 12.08 23.59
C GLN A 696 -22.30 13.17 23.59
N ASP A 697 -22.69 13.65 24.77
CA ASP A 697 -23.71 14.68 24.98
C ASP A 697 -23.21 15.85 25.84
N ALA A 698 -24.09 16.84 26.06
CA ALA A 698 -23.81 18.02 26.86
C ALA A 698 -23.34 17.66 28.27
N TRP A 699 -23.97 16.66 28.89
CA TRP A 699 -23.63 16.22 30.24
C TRP A 699 -22.23 15.62 30.32
N PHE A 700 -21.87 14.71 29.40
CA PHE A 700 -20.50 14.19 29.33
C PHE A 700 -19.49 15.33 29.14
N THR A 701 -19.79 16.27 28.24
CA THR A 701 -18.93 17.41 27.97
C THR A 701 -18.71 18.23 29.24
N ALA A 702 -19.79 18.60 29.95
CA ALA A 702 -19.72 19.33 31.22
C ALA A 702 -18.93 18.57 32.29
N SER A 703 -19.15 17.25 32.43
CA SER A 703 -18.37 16.39 33.34
C SER A 703 -16.88 16.38 33.01
N SER A 704 -16.51 16.43 31.73
CA SER A 704 -15.11 16.45 31.33
C SER A 704 -14.44 17.79 31.66
N PHE A 705 -15.15 18.92 31.52
CA PHE A 705 -14.64 20.22 31.97
C PHE A 705 -14.52 20.28 33.49
N GLU A 706 -15.49 19.71 34.21
CA GLU A 706 -15.44 19.60 35.68
C GLU A 706 -14.15 18.90 36.14
N ALA A 707 -13.83 17.75 35.52
CA ALA A 707 -12.60 17.03 35.80
C ALA A 707 -11.33 17.89 35.57
N VAL A 708 -11.31 18.77 34.57
CA VAL A 708 -10.18 19.69 34.34
C VAL A 708 -10.12 20.78 35.40
N PHE A 709 -11.26 21.37 35.78
CA PHE A 709 -11.31 22.43 36.79
C PHE A 709 -10.84 21.95 38.16
N GLU A 710 -11.10 20.70 38.52
CA GLU A 710 -10.63 20.10 39.77
C GLU A 710 -9.13 19.78 39.76
N THR A 711 -8.54 19.55 38.59
CA THR A 711 -7.18 18.99 38.46
C THR A 711 -6.12 19.98 38.00
N ILE A 712 -6.52 21.14 37.47
CA ILE A 712 -5.59 22.18 37.06
C ILE A 712 -4.88 22.79 38.30
N LYS A 713 -3.55 22.72 38.33
CA LYS A 713 -2.75 23.16 39.50
C LYS A 713 -2.94 24.66 39.82
N ASN A 714 -2.99 25.49 38.79
CA ASN A 714 -3.21 26.94 38.92
C ASN A 714 -4.59 27.28 38.37
N LYS A 715 -5.51 27.69 39.25
CA LYS A 715 -6.86 28.07 38.84
C LYS A 715 -6.82 29.42 38.10
N PRO A 716 -7.28 29.48 36.84
CA PRO A 716 -7.27 30.72 36.07
C PRO A 716 -8.35 31.68 36.57
N LYS A 717 -8.11 33.00 36.50
CA LYS A 717 -9.15 33.99 36.81
C LYS A 717 -10.22 34.01 35.72
N TRP A 718 -9.80 33.76 34.47
CA TRP A 718 -10.69 33.76 33.32
C TRP A 718 -10.29 32.68 32.31
N ILE A 719 -11.29 32.17 31.58
CA ILE A 719 -11.11 31.18 30.52
C ILE A 719 -11.75 31.63 29.22
N ARG A 720 -11.15 31.20 28.10
CA ARG A 720 -11.75 31.23 26.76
C ARG A 720 -11.77 29.83 26.19
N ILE A 721 -12.84 29.48 25.48
CA ILE A 721 -13.06 28.11 25.02
C ILE A 721 -13.23 28.10 23.51
N ILE A 722 -12.57 27.15 22.84
CA ILE A 722 -12.71 26.90 21.41
C ILE A 722 -13.04 25.43 21.18
N SER A 723 -14.07 25.15 20.39
CA SER A 723 -14.44 23.77 20.02
C SER A 723 -15.01 23.74 18.60
N ASP A 724 -15.33 22.56 18.05
CA ASP A 724 -16.19 22.55 16.86
C ASP A 724 -17.62 22.95 17.17
N ASN A 725 -18.33 23.23 16.09
CA ASN A 725 -19.78 23.37 16.07
C ASN A 725 -20.50 22.00 16.15
N GLY A 726 -19.95 21.04 16.87
CA GLY A 726 -20.54 19.73 17.13
C GLY A 726 -21.74 19.86 18.08
N ALA A 727 -22.79 19.05 17.87
CA ALA A 727 -24.04 19.16 18.63
C ALA A 727 -23.89 18.91 20.14
N HIS A 728 -22.80 18.26 20.58
CA HIS A 728 -22.49 18.02 21.98
C HIS A 728 -21.95 19.28 22.68
N TYR A 729 -21.18 20.13 22.01
CA TYR A 729 -20.81 21.45 22.54
C TYR A 729 -21.91 22.48 22.29
N HIS A 730 -22.47 22.44 21.10
CA HIS A 730 -23.39 23.43 20.59
C HIS A 730 -24.84 23.03 20.93
N SER A 731 -25.16 22.99 22.23
CA SER A 731 -26.48 22.63 22.76
C SER A 731 -26.96 23.61 23.82
N SER A 732 -28.28 23.79 23.91
CA SER A 732 -28.90 24.69 24.91
C SER A 732 -28.63 24.25 26.34
N GLU A 733 -28.52 22.94 26.57
CA GLU A 733 -28.19 22.36 27.88
C GLU A 733 -26.78 22.80 28.31
N LEU A 734 -25.77 22.67 27.44
CA LEU A 734 -24.41 23.07 27.79
C LEU A 734 -24.30 24.58 27.99
N MET A 735 -24.92 25.39 27.12
CA MET A 735 -24.88 26.86 27.26
C MET A 735 -25.45 27.32 28.60
N ALA A 736 -26.50 26.65 29.09
CA ALA A 736 -27.10 26.92 30.39
C ALA A 736 -26.27 26.37 31.56
N ILE A 737 -25.59 25.23 31.41
CA ILE A 737 -24.64 24.74 32.43
C ILE A 737 -23.49 25.74 32.62
N VAL A 738 -22.97 26.30 31.53
CA VAL A 738 -21.83 27.24 31.57
C VAL A 738 -22.16 28.52 32.33
N SER A 739 -23.42 28.98 32.36
CA SER A 739 -23.78 30.19 33.12
C SER A 739 -23.56 30.05 34.62
N HIS A 740 -23.47 28.82 35.14
CA HIS A 740 -23.18 28.55 36.55
C HIS A 740 -21.68 28.34 36.85
N TRP A 741 -20.80 28.27 35.84
CA TRP A 741 -19.38 27.98 36.06
C TRP A 741 -18.65 29.06 36.86
N ASN A 742 -19.07 30.32 36.75
CA ASN A 742 -18.49 31.38 37.58
C ASN A 742 -18.83 31.19 39.06
N GLU A 743 -20.08 30.85 39.36
CA GLU A 743 -20.55 30.55 40.71
C GLU A 743 -19.86 29.30 41.28
N TRP A 744 -19.73 28.23 40.48
CA TRP A 744 -19.18 26.95 40.94
C TRP A 744 -17.66 26.92 41.07
N TYR A 745 -16.94 27.61 40.18
CA TYR A 745 -15.48 27.50 40.07
C TYR A 745 -14.72 28.80 40.29
N GLN A 746 -15.42 29.93 40.45
CA GLN A 746 -14.83 31.28 40.51
C GLN A 746 -14.02 31.66 39.26
N ASN A 747 -14.35 31.05 38.12
CA ASN A 747 -13.69 31.31 36.83
C ASN A 747 -14.61 32.15 35.93
N GLU A 748 -14.10 33.26 35.38
CA GLU A 748 -14.84 34.04 34.38
C GLU A 748 -14.79 33.35 33.00
N VAL A 749 -15.95 32.97 32.46
CA VAL A 749 -16.03 32.46 31.08
C VAL A 749 -16.19 33.64 30.11
N ARG A 750 -15.08 34.16 29.60
CA ARG A 750 -15.09 35.38 28.76
C ARG A 750 -15.77 35.16 27.42
N ASP A 751 -15.47 34.05 26.77
CA ASP A 751 -16.12 33.64 25.54
C ASP A 751 -15.95 32.15 25.22
N TRP A 752 -16.90 31.63 24.45
CA TRP A 752 -16.81 30.33 23.78
C TRP A 752 -17.03 30.54 22.28
N GLN A 753 -16.00 30.20 21.49
CA GLN A 753 -16.02 30.29 20.04
C GLN A 753 -16.11 28.90 19.40
N PHE A 754 -17.03 28.75 18.44
CA PHE A 754 -17.13 27.56 17.61
C PHE A 754 -16.39 27.74 16.29
N LEU A 755 -15.78 26.67 15.80
CA LEU A 755 -15.08 26.64 14.51
C LEU A 755 -15.94 25.97 13.42
N GLU A 756 -15.67 26.30 12.16
CA GLU A 756 -16.21 25.57 11.01
C GLU A 756 -15.63 24.14 10.96
N PRO A 757 -16.40 23.13 10.48
CA PRO A 757 -15.88 21.79 10.31
C PRO A 757 -14.69 21.78 9.35
N GLY A 758 -13.61 21.11 9.75
CA GLY A 758 -12.50 20.78 8.85
C GLY A 758 -11.17 21.48 9.12
N GLU A 759 -11.09 22.64 9.81
CA GLU A 759 -9.81 23.24 10.24
C GLU A 759 -9.93 24.16 11.48
N ALA A 760 -8.78 24.61 12.02
CA ALA A 760 -8.47 25.23 13.34
C ALA A 760 -8.36 24.31 14.57
N LYS A 761 -8.70 23.04 14.45
CA LYS A 761 -8.39 22.00 15.45
C LYS A 761 -7.01 21.38 15.33
N THR A 762 -6.18 21.85 14.39
CA THR A 762 -4.91 21.20 14.02
C THR A 762 -4.03 20.75 15.19
N THR A 763 -3.98 21.49 16.30
CA THR A 763 -3.19 21.09 17.48
C THR A 763 -3.82 19.92 18.26
N ILE A 764 -5.14 19.93 18.51
CA ILE A 764 -5.84 18.82 19.17
C ILE A 764 -5.96 17.61 18.24
N ASP A 765 -6.17 17.82 16.94
CA ASP A 765 -6.14 16.77 15.92
C ASP A 765 -4.75 16.11 15.84
N SER A 766 -3.68 16.91 15.93
CA SER A 766 -2.31 16.40 15.93
C SER A 766 -2.05 15.56 17.18
N HIS A 767 -2.57 15.98 18.34
CA HIS A 767 -2.51 15.20 19.57
C HIS A 767 -3.28 13.87 19.43
N HIS A 768 -4.51 13.91 18.93
CA HIS A 768 -5.29 12.71 18.62
C HIS A 768 -4.57 11.79 17.64
N ALA A 769 -3.88 12.34 16.64
CA ALA A 769 -3.06 11.56 15.70
C ALA A 769 -1.88 10.89 16.40
N ALA A 770 -1.24 11.58 17.36
CA ALA A 770 -0.18 11.02 18.20
C ALA A 770 -0.70 9.84 19.04
N ILE A 771 -1.87 9.96 19.69
CA ILE A 771 -2.52 8.85 20.41
C ILE A 771 -2.79 7.67 19.47
N SER A 772 -3.39 7.93 18.30
CA SER A 772 -3.65 6.87 17.31
C SER A 772 -2.37 6.19 16.82
N HIS A 773 -1.28 6.93 16.68
CA HIS A 773 0.01 6.38 16.30
C HIS A 773 0.61 5.51 17.41
N SER A 774 0.57 5.98 18.66
CA SER A 774 1.00 5.19 19.81
C SER A 774 0.23 3.87 19.89
N ILE A 775 -1.10 3.88 19.69
CA ILE A 775 -1.92 2.66 19.64
C ILE A 775 -1.48 1.74 18.49
N LYS A 776 -1.30 2.27 17.27
CA LYS A 776 -0.83 1.48 16.12
C LYS A 776 0.55 0.86 16.38
N ARG A 777 1.45 1.61 17.01
CA ARG A 777 2.79 1.14 17.36
C ARG A 777 2.70 0.01 18.38
N TYR A 778 1.92 0.20 19.44
CA TYR A 778 1.69 -0.78 20.51
C TYR A 778 1.18 -2.11 19.95
N ILE A 779 0.20 -2.05 19.04
CA ILE A 779 -0.32 -3.23 18.34
C ILE A 779 0.75 -3.88 17.46
N ARG A 780 1.54 -3.09 16.72
CA ARG A 780 2.58 -3.59 15.83
C ARG A 780 3.71 -4.33 16.57
N ILE A 781 4.00 -3.94 17.81
CA ILE A 781 5.01 -4.60 18.64
C ILE A 781 4.44 -5.84 19.38
N GLY A 782 3.17 -6.19 19.16
CA GLY A 782 2.57 -7.45 19.57
C GLY A 782 1.59 -7.37 20.74
N TYR A 783 1.25 -6.17 21.21
CA TYR A 783 0.31 -5.96 22.31
C TYR A 783 -1.12 -5.73 21.80
N ASP A 784 -2.11 -5.85 22.67
CA ASP A 784 -3.53 -5.65 22.34
C ASP A 784 -4.09 -4.41 23.07
N ILE A 785 -5.18 -3.84 22.56
CA ILE A 785 -6.04 -2.89 23.27
C ILE A 785 -7.35 -3.62 23.58
N ARG A 786 -7.53 -4.03 24.82
CA ARG A 786 -8.66 -4.82 25.32
C ARG A 786 -9.54 -4.03 26.27
N ASP A 787 -8.95 -3.19 27.10
CA ASP A 787 -9.65 -2.29 28.02
C ASP A 787 -9.19 -0.83 27.83
N GLY A 788 -9.76 0.08 28.62
CA GLY A 788 -9.40 1.50 28.51
C GLY A 788 -8.09 1.84 29.23
N GLU A 789 -7.67 1.03 30.19
CA GLU A 789 -6.38 1.12 30.86
C GLU A 789 -5.23 0.89 29.86
N ASP A 790 -5.41 0.02 28.87
CA ASP A 790 -4.48 -0.12 27.74
C ASP A 790 -4.30 1.19 26.96
N ILE A 791 -5.34 2.05 26.86
CA ILE A 791 -5.23 3.36 26.22
C ILE A 791 -4.31 4.27 27.06
N VAL A 792 -4.45 4.23 28.38
CA VAL A 792 -3.60 4.98 29.32
C VAL A 792 -2.15 4.52 29.19
N GLU A 793 -1.89 3.22 29.22
CA GLU A 793 -0.55 2.65 29.11
C GLU A 793 0.17 3.07 27.83
N VAL A 794 -0.58 3.14 26.73
CA VAL A 794 -0.06 3.52 25.41
C VAL A 794 0.21 5.02 25.28
N ALA A 795 -0.61 5.86 25.90
CA ALA A 795 -0.57 7.30 25.73
C ALA A 795 0.19 8.04 26.85
N LYS A 796 0.48 7.41 28.00
CA LYS A 796 1.14 8.02 29.17
C LYS A 796 2.51 8.67 28.90
N HIS A 797 3.16 8.32 27.79
CA HIS A 797 4.47 8.86 27.41
C HIS A 797 4.39 10.03 26.43
N LEU A 798 3.18 10.49 26.08
CA LEU A 798 3.00 11.70 25.28
C LEU A 798 3.30 12.94 26.14
N SER A 799 4.05 13.89 25.57
CA SER A 799 4.43 15.14 26.25
C SER A 799 3.21 16.00 26.56
N GLY A 800 3.16 16.55 27.77
CA GLY A 800 2.06 17.40 28.23
C GLY A 800 0.73 16.67 28.45
N THR A 801 0.69 15.34 28.39
CA THR A 801 -0.55 14.56 28.41
C THR A 801 -0.89 13.99 29.79
N SER A 802 -2.14 14.18 30.20
CA SER A 802 -2.76 13.59 31.38
C SER A 802 -3.98 12.78 30.96
N LEU A 803 -4.01 11.51 31.31
CA LEU A 803 -5.10 10.59 31.00
C LEU A 803 -5.83 10.20 32.28
N ALA A 804 -7.17 10.14 32.21
CA ALA A 804 -8.01 9.58 33.25
C ALA A 804 -9.26 8.92 32.67
N ASN A 805 -9.76 7.90 33.36
CA ASN A 805 -11.10 7.39 33.15
C ASN A 805 -12.11 8.40 33.71
N LEU A 806 -13.15 8.70 32.93
CA LEU A 806 -14.26 9.57 33.31
C LEU A 806 -15.56 8.78 33.20
N GLU A 807 -16.28 8.63 34.31
CA GLU A 807 -17.62 8.05 34.32
C GLU A 807 -18.62 9.12 34.80
N PRO A 808 -19.42 9.72 33.89
CA PRO A 808 -20.42 10.71 34.26
C PRO A 808 -21.46 10.12 35.21
N ASN A 809 -21.85 10.88 36.24
CA ASN A 809 -22.88 10.51 37.21
C ASN A 809 -24.30 10.57 36.61
N ARG A 810 -24.60 9.66 35.68
CA ARG A 810 -25.91 9.58 35.02
C ARG A 810 -27.02 9.00 35.88
N SER A 811 -26.67 8.26 36.94
CA SER A 811 -27.62 7.57 37.83
C SER A 811 -28.60 8.52 38.55
N GLN A 812 -28.26 9.81 38.67
CA GLN A 812 -29.19 10.84 39.15
C GLN A 812 -30.41 11.07 38.22
N PHE A 813 -30.41 10.42 37.04
CA PHE A 813 -31.47 10.52 36.03
C PHE A 813 -31.99 9.13 35.56
N GLY A 814 -31.59 8.03 36.21
CA GLY A 814 -32.03 6.67 35.88
C GLY A 814 -33.20 6.18 36.75
N PRO A 815 -33.99 5.19 36.30
CA PRO A 815 -34.97 4.53 37.15
C PRO A 815 -34.22 3.66 38.17
N GLU A 816 -34.40 3.92 39.47
CA GLU A 816 -34.05 2.95 40.51
C GLU A 816 -35.11 1.83 40.55
N ASP A 817 -34.63 0.65 40.92
CA ASP A 817 -35.24 -0.66 40.75
C ASP A 817 -36.72 -0.81 41.17
N GLU A 818 -37.40 -1.72 40.47
CA GLU A 818 -38.73 -2.23 40.77
C GLU A 818 -38.77 -2.94 42.14
N ASN A 819 -38.87 -2.19 43.25
CA ASN A 819 -39.44 -2.71 44.50
C ASN A 819 -39.75 -1.64 45.56
N SER A 820 -40.52 -0.62 45.19
CA SER A 820 -41.31 0.10 46.19
C SER A 820 -42.66 0.52 45.62
N ASN A 821 -43.71 -0.22 45.98
CA ASN A 821 -45.07 0.23 45.82
C ASN A 821 -45.27 1.49 46.67
N ASN A 822 -45.33 2.66 46.03
CA ASN A 822 -46.29 3.70 46.39
C ASN A 822 -46.39 4.77 45.29
N VAL A 823 -47.64 5.14 45.04
CA VAL A 823 -48.15 6.03 44.00
C VAL A 823 -47.58 7.46 44.17
N SER A 824 -47.39 8.16 43.04
CA SER A 824 -46.90 9.56 42.85
C SER A 824 -45.42 9.81 42.50
N LYS A 825 -44.77 8.92 41.73
CA LYS A 825 -43.46 9.21 41.08
C LYS A 825 -43.48 9.13 39.53
N LYS A 826 -44.60 9.45 38.89
CA LYS A 826 -44.68 9.45 37.42
C LYS A 826 -44.14 10.73 36.74
N GLU A 827 -43.86 11.78 37.51
CA GLU A 827 -43.34 13.06 36.99
C GLU A 827 -41.81 13.24 37.11
N LEU A 828 -41.11 12.37 37.87
CA LEU A 828 -39.65 12.53 38.08
C LEU A 828 -38.76 11.84 37.03
N ASN A 829 -39.31 10.88 36.27
CA ASN A 829 -38.52 9.92 35.47
C ASN A 829 -38.42 10.23 33.97
N THR A 830 -38.68 11.46 33.53
CA THR A 830 -38.43 11.88 32.14
C THR A 830 -37.11 12.63 32.01
N LYS A 831 -36.34 12.31 30.96
CA LYS A 831 -35.13 13.01 30.52
C LYS A 831 -35.40 14.53 30.53
N PRO A 832 -34.50 15.40 31.04
CA PRO A 832 -34.75 16.83 31.09
C PRO A 832 -35.11 17.35 29.69
N ASN A 833 -36.29 17.95 29.56
CA ASN A 833 -36.81 18.39 28.28
C ASN A 833 -36.27 19.80 28.03
N VAL A 834 -35.00 19.88 27.59
CA VAL A 834 -34.34 21.17 27.35
C VAL A 834 -34.89 21.80 26.07
N LYS A 835 -35.53 22.98 26.19
CA LYS A 835 -35.98 23.75 25.02
C LYS A 835 -34.78 24.22 24.22
N THR A 836 -34.90 24.20 22.89
CA THR A 836 -33.84 24.65 22.00
C THR A 836 -33.83 26.18 21.88
N ILE A 837 -32.69 26.80 22.13
CA ILE A 837 -32.45 28.22 21.83
C ILE A 837 -32.67 28.44 20.33
N LYS A 838 -33.54 29.40 19.99
CA LYS A 838 -33.89 29.67 18.60
C LYS A 838 -32.65 30.15 17.83
N GLY A 839 -32.42 29.55 16.66
CA GLY A 839 -31.32 29.94 15.78
C GLY A 839 -29.93 29.57 16.32
N ILE A 840 -29.84 28.75 17.37
CA ILE A 840 -28.58 28.36 18.01
C ILE A 840 -27.55 27.96 16.94
N SER A 841 -27.91 27.11 15.97
CA SER A 841 -27.00 26.55 14.94
C SER A 841 -26.27 27.58 14.06
N ASN A 842 -26.71 28.84 14.12
CA ASN A 842 -26.17 29.96 13.35
C ASN A 842 -25.20 30.83 14.17
N LEU A 843 -25.03 30.55 15.47
CA LEU A 843 -24.25 31.35 16.41
C LEU A 843 -22.91 30.66 16.68
N PHE A 844 -21.81 31.33 16.34
CA PHE A 844 -20.46 30.80 16.58
C PHE A 844 -19.74 31.45 17.76
N TYR A 845 -20.30 32.50 18.36
CA TYR A 845 -19.63 33.23 19.43
C TYR A 845 -20.57 33.51 20.58
N TRP A 846 -20.16 33.11 21.79
CA TRP A 846 -20.94 33.15 23.01
C TRP A 846 -20.17 33.81 24.14
N LYS A 847 -20.85 34.50 25.04
CA LYS A 847 -20.31 35.18 26.23
C LYS A 847 -21.25 35.03 27.43
N TRP A 848 -20.65 35.01 28.61
CA TRP A 848 -21.35 34.99 29.90
C TRP A 848 -20.85 36.16 30.77
N PRO A 849 -21.40 37.37 30.61
CA PRO A 849 -20.97 38.53 31.37
C PRO A 849 -21.20 38.35 32.87
N ILE A 850 -20.17 38.60 33.67
CA ILE A 850 -20.20 38.56 35.15
C ILE A 850 -20.17 39.95 35.79
N SER A 851 -20.03 41.00 34.98
CA SER A 851 -20.06 42.40 35.40
C SER A 851 -20.79 43.27 34.36
N GLY A 852 -21.30 44.43 34.79
CA GLY A 852 -22.06 45.38 33.95
C GLY A 852 -23.57 45.12 33.91
N GLU A 853 -24.27 45.77 32.98
CA GLU A 853 -25.74 45.68 32.86
C GLU A 853 -26.24 44.29 32.40
N MET A 854 -25.37 43.50 31.78
CA MET A 854 -25.69 42.19 31.21
C MET A 854 -25.36 41.00 32.14
N ILE A 855 -25.18 41.25 33.45
CA ILE A 855 -24.86 40.19 34.42
C ILE A 855 -25.92 39.08 34.39
N GLY A 856 -25.47 37.83 34.30
CA GLY A 856 -26.33 36.65 34.29
C GLY A 856 -27.01 36.36 32.94
N TYR A 857 -26.81 37.21 31.93
CA TYR A 857 -27.27 36.94 30.57
C TYR A 857 -26.33 35.96 29.85
N ILE A 858 -26.89 35.21 28.91
CA ILE A 858 -26.10 34.54 27.87
C ILE A 858 -26.17 35.41 26.62
N CYS A 859 -25.02 35.89 26.13
CA CYS A 859 -24.96 36.74 24.95
C CYS A 859 -24.32 35.97 23.81
N ALA A 860 -24.95 35.96 22.64
CA ALA A 860 -24.44 35.22 21.49
C ALA A 860 -24.57 36.01 20.18
N ARG A 861 -23.70 35.76 19.21
CA ARG A 861 -23.77 36.38 17.88
C ARG A 861 -23.22 35.46 16.79
N SER A 862 -23.43 35.84 15.54
CA SER A 862 -23.07 35.02 14.38
C SER A 862 -21.58 34.69 14.31
N LEU A 863 -20.70 35.66 14.53
CA LEU A 863 -19.24 35.47 14.51
C LEU A 863 -18.57 36.44 15.52
N PRO A 864 -17.31 36.23 15.91
CA PRO A 864 -16.54 37.27 16.60
C PRO A 864 -16.60 38.58 15.80
N HIS A 865 -16.83 39.71 16.46
CA HIS A 865 -17.00 41.06 15.92
C HIS A 865 -18.15 41.32 14.93
N PHE A 866 -18.90 40.30 14.50
CA PHE A 866 -19.95 40.40 13.48
C PHE A 866 -21.29 39.76 13.86
N GLY A 867 -22.37 40.34 13.34
CA GLY A 867 -23.75 39.98 13.67
C GLY A 867 -24.27 40.69 14.93
N LEU A 868 -25.60 40.81 15.00
CA LEU A 868 -26.29 41.38 16.16
C LEU A 868 -26.15 40.46 17.37
N TRP A 869 -26.10 41.06 18.55
CA TRP A 869 -26.15 40.34 19.82
C TRP A 869 -27.55 39.81 20.08
N ASN A 870 -27.66 38.49 20.24
CA ASN A 870 -28.82 37.80 20.77
C ASN A 870 -28.57 37.57 22.26
N ASN A 871 -29.29 38.32 23.09
CA ASN A 871 -29.13 38.29 24.54
C ASN A 871 -30.28 37.49 25.16
N PHE A 872 -29.94 36.47 25.94
CA PHE A 872 -30.88 35.62 26.65
C PHE A 872 -30.83 35.97 28.14
N SER A 873 -31.95 36.44 28.69
CA SER A 873 -32.06 36.83 30.10
C SER A 873 -31.98 35.61 31.04
N PRO A 874 -31.62 35.80 32.32
CA PRO A 874 -31.70 34.75 33.33
C PRO A 874 -33.07 34.04 33.37
N SER A 875 -34.17 34.80 33.21
CA SER A 875 -35.53 34.25 33.15
C SER A 875 -35.76 33.39 31.90
N ALA A 876 -35.22 33.78 30.74
CA ALA A 876 -35.31 32.98 29.53
C ALA A 876 -34.50 31.68 29.67
N ILE A 877 -33.35 31.74 30.33
CA ILE A 877 -32.46 30.58 30.58
C ILE A 877 -33.10 29.60 31.56
N ALA A 878 -33.67 30.09 32.67
CA ALA A 878 -34.41 29.26 33.62
C ALA A 878 -35.57 28.51 32.94
N ASN A 879 -36.23 29.15 31.96
CA ASN A 879 -37.29 28.54 31.16
C ASN A 879 -36.82 27.53 30.10
N LEU A 880 -35.49 27.41 29.85
CA LEU A 880 -34.94 26.42 28.93
C LEU A 880 -34.93 25.01 29.52
N CYS A 881 -34.70 24.87 30.82
CA CYS A 881 -34.59 23.59 31.50
C CYS A 881 -35.80 23.33 32.39
N THR A 882 -36.47 22.18 32.20
CA THR A 882 -37.61 21.78 33.04
C THR A 882 -37.22 21.32 34.44
N LYS A 883 -35.92 21.09 34.68
CA LYS A 883 -35.33 20.72 35.97
C LYS A 883 -34.21 21.73 36.30
N PRO A 884 -33.92 21.97 37.59
CA PRO A 884 -32.78 22.79 37.99
C PRO A 884 -31.47 22.25 37.40
N ILE A 885 -30.58 23.14 36.99
CA ILE A 885 -29.25 22.78 36.51
C ILE A 885 -28.41 22.42 37.73
N VAL A 886 -27.87 21.20 37.75
CA VAL A 886 -27.05 20.68 38.85
C VAL A 886 -25.59 20.61 38.41
N ARG A 887 -24.67 20.87 39.34
CA ARG A 887 -23.23 20.71 39.12
C ARG A 887 -22.90 19.23 38.84
N PRO A 888 -22.16 18.91 37.76
CA PRO A 888 -21.72 17.54 37.51
C PRO A 888 -20.81 17.02 38.64
N HIS A 889 -20.93 15.74 38.99
CA HIS A 889 -20.05 15.07 39.95
C HIS A 889 -19.59 13.73 39.37
N PRO A 890 -18.78 13.75 38.30
CA PRO A 890 -18.32 12.53 37.66
C PRO A 890 -17.37 11.75 38.57
N LYS A 891 -17.32 10.43 38.40
CA LYS A 891 -16.26 9.61 38.99
C LYS A 891 -15.05 9.67 38.06
N ILE A 892 -13.90 10.08 38.61
CA ILE A 892 -12.65 10.27 37.85
C ILE A 892 -11.58 9.36 38.45
N SER A 893 -10.82 8.63 37.62
CA SER A 893 -9.65 7.89 38.10
C SER A 893 -8.48 8.83 38.41
N GLU A 894 -7.44 8.32 39.07
CA GLU A 894 -6.19 9.06 39.23
C GLU A 894 -5.63 9.48 37.86
N GLN A 895 -5.27 10.75 37.73
CA GLN A 895 -4.72 11.30 36.48
C GLN A 895 -3.24 10.97 36.34
N THR A 896 -2.81 10.58 35.14
CA THR A 896 -1.39 10.38 34.87
C THR A 896 -0.62 11.71 34.85
N GLU A 897 0.56 11.72 35.47
CA GLU A 897 1.49 12.84 35.34
C GLU A 897 2.36 12.70 34.09
N SER A 898 2.47 13.78 33.31
CA SER A 898 3.31 13.81 32.13
C SER A 898 4.80 13.88 32.51
N LYS A 899 5.63 13.09 31.82
CA LYS A 899 7.08 13.04 32.03
C LYS A 899 7.85 14.17 31.33
N SER A 900 7.21 14.89 30.40
CA SER A 900 7.83 15.94 29.60
C SER A 900 6.84 17.07 29.31
N SER A 901 7.32 18.32 29.35
CA SER A 901 6.50 19.49 29.02
C SER A 901 6.23 19.59 27.53
N TRP A 902 5.06 20.10 27.16
CA TRP A 902 4.75 20.51 25.80
C TRP A 902 4.67 22.04 25.73
N THR A 903 5.63 22.67 25.04
CA THR A 903 5.64 24.13 24.83
C THR A 903 5.59 24.50 23.35
N ILE A 904 5.07 25.69 23.05
CA ILE A 904 5.07 26.28 21.70
C ILE A 904 5.54 27.75 21.79
N PRO A 905 6.45 28.22 20.91
CA PRO A 905 6.87 29.61 20.91
C PRO A 905 5.71 30.55 20.51
N LEU A 906 5.60 31.68 21.22
CA LEU A 906 4.75 32.79 20.82
C LEU A 906 5.42 33.44 19.59
N LEU A 907 4.71 33.51 18.45
CA LEU A 907 5.22 34.26 17.30
C LEU A 907 5.26 35.74 17.65
N ASP A 908 6.44 36.35 17.55
CA ASP A 908 6.63 37.79 17.76
C ASP A 908 5.87 38.54 16.67
N ILE A 909 4.79 39.21 17.05
CA ILE A 909 3.88 39.92 16.12
C ILE A 909 4.63 41.06 15.41
N ASN A 910 5.76 41.50 15.96
CA ASN A 910 6.60 42.57 15.44
C ASN A 910 7.61 42.14 14.36
N SER A 911 7.80 40.85 14.06
CA SER A 911 8.84 40.39 13.11
C SER A 911 8.35 40.10 11.69
N THR A 912 7.09 40.35 11.37
CA THR A 912 6.64 40.44 9.97
C THR A 912 6.55 41.91 9.59
N SER A 913 7.67 42.49 9.17
CA SER A 913 7.61 43.47 8.10
C SER A 913 6.88 42.79 6.93
N ILE A 914 5.58 43.04 6.83
CA ILE A 914 4.86 42.89 5.57
C ILE A 914 5.71 43.67 4.56
N PRO A 915 6.19 43.07 3.46
CA PRO A 915 6.68 43.88 2.36
C PRO A 915 5.50 44.78 1.99
N GLU A 916 5.62 46.07 2.29
CA GLU A 916 4.82 47.09 1.62
C GLU A 916 5.03 46.84 0.12
N PHE A 917 4.08 46.14 -0.50
CA PHE A 917 3.89 46.28 -1.94
C PHE A 917 3.28 47.66 -2.12
N MET A 918 4.13 48.68 -2.06
CA MET A 918 3.86 49.95 -2.71
C MET A 918 3.90 49.69 -4.20
N ASP A 919 2.74 49.42 -4.79
CA ASP A 919 2.54 49.73 -6.21
C ASP A 919 2.53 51.26 -6.32
N ASN A 920 3.72 51.84 -6.43
CA ASN A 920 3.91 53.19 -6.92
C ASN A 920 3.55 53.20 -8.41
N ASN A 921 2.27 53.42 -8.71
CA ASN A 921 1.85 54.03 -9.96
C ASN A 921 1.09 55.31 -9.62
N ASN A 922 1.85 56.39 -9.43
CA ASN A 922 1.34 57.73 -9.64
C ASN A 922 1.02 57.88 -11.13
N SER A 923 -0.26 57.76 -11.47
CA SER A 923 -0.85 58.58 -12.52
C SER A 923 -1.90 59.46 -11.84
N SER A 924 -1.53 60.71 -11.60
CA SER A 924 -2.50 61.79 -11.56
C SER A 924 -3.31 61.71 -12.86
N ASP A 925 -4.62 61.56 -12.77
CA ASP A 925 -5.56 62.28 -13.62
C ASP A 925 -6.98 62.14 -13.06
N GLU A 926 -7.53 63.31 -12.78
CA GLU A 926 -8.93 63.75 -12.79
C GLU A 926 -10.00 63.03 -11.94
N LEU A 927 -10.70 63.87 -11.18
CA LEU A 927 -11.92 63.60 -10.43
C LEU A 927 -13.04 63.17 -11.39
N GLU A 928 -13.19 61.87 -11.61
CA GLU A 928 -14.45 61.28 -12.07
C GLU A 928 -15.14 60.56 -10.91
N ASP A 929 -16.43 60.84 -10.76
CA ASP A 929 -17.32 60.28 -9.74
C ASP A 929 -17.51 58.77 -10.01
N VAL A 930 -16.58 57.94 -9.52
CA VAL A 930 -16.58 56.49 -9.76
C VAL A 930 -17.80 55.86 -9.09
N SER A 931 -18.74 55.40 -9.90
CA SER A 931 -19.89 54.61 -9.47
C SER A 931 -19.43 53.43 -8.60
N SER A 932 -19.97 53.31 -7.38
CA SER A 932 -19.74 52.19 -6.46
C SER A 932 -19.99 50.86 -7.19
N VAL A 933 -19.01 49.93 -7.17
CA VAL A 933 -19.20 48.61 -7.80
C VAL A 933 -20.15 47.70 -7.00
N ASP A 934 -20.53 48.12 -5.81
CA ASP A 934 -21.42 47.42 -4.87
C ASP A 934 -22.78 47.04 -5.50
N ALA A 935 -23.36 47.93 -6.32
CA ALA A 935 -24.68 47.69 -6.93
C ALA A 935 -24.67 46.56 -7.97
N ASN A 936 -23.50 46.31 -8.60
CA ASN A 936 -23.33 45.31 -9.64
C ASN A 936 -22.68 44.02 -9.11
N PHE A 937 -22.39 43.93 -7.82
CA PHE A 937 -21.75 42.77 -7.25
C PHE A 937 -22.75 41.63 -7.04
N GLN A 938 -22.38 40.43 -7.51
CA GLN A 938 -23.31 39.28 -7.56
C GLN A 938 -23.68 38.72 -6.19
N PHE A 939 -22.92 39.00 -5.13
CA PHE A 939 -23.26 38.60 -3.77
C PHE A 939 -23.88 39.75 -2.98
N SER A 940 -24.98 39.45 -2.28
CA SER A 940 -25.57 40.37 -1.32
C SER A 940 -24.68 40.61 -0.10
N MET A 941 -24.80 41.79 0.51
CA MET A 941 -24.12 42.07 1.76
C MET A 941 -24.50 41.03 2.84
N GLY A 942 -23.51 40.49 3.56
CA GLY A 942 -23.72 39.41 4.52
C GLY A 942 -23.86 38.01 3.89
N TRP A 943 -23.51 37.83 2.62
CA TRP A 943 -23.60 36.55 1.91
C TRP A 943 -22.78 35.42 2.54
N ALA A 944 -21.79 35.70 3.39
CA ALA A 944 -21.01 34.65 4.04
C ALA A 944 -21.55 34.29 5.44
N LEU A 945 -22.59 34.96 5.95
CA LEU A 945 -23.20 34.59 7.24
C LEU A 945 -23.99 33.28 7.13
N LYS A 946 -23.87 32.42 8.14
CA LYS A 946 -24.56 31.12 8.18
C LYS A 946 -26.08 31.26 8.22
N SER A 947 -26.60 32.30 8.86
CA SER A 947 -28.04 32.61 8.89
C SER A 947 -28.60 32.92 7.50
N ASN A 948 -27.77 33.44 6.60
CA ASN A 948 -28.16 33.88 5.26
C ASN A 948 -27.99 32.77 4.22
N GLN A 949 -27.42 31.62 4.60
CA GLN A 949 -27.27 30.48 3.70
C GLN A 949 -28.59 29.71 3.54
N LYS A 950 -28.93 29.40 2.28
CA LYS A 950 -30.04 28.50 1.94
C LYS A 950 -29.70 27.04 2.25
N LEU A 951 -28.45 26.65 1.98
CA LEU A 951 -27.91 25.29 2.09
C LEU A 951 -27.27 25.02 3.48
N GLY A 952 -27.04 23.75 3.81
CA GLY A 952 -26.33 23.36 5.05
C GLY A 952 -27.12 23.42 6.36
N GLY A 953 -28.43 23.74 6.32
CA GLY A 953 -29.29 23.73 7.51
C GLY A 953 -29.70 22.32 7.93
N LYS A 954 -29.18 21.82 9.08
CA LYS A 954 -29.73 20.61 9.71
C LYS A 954 -31.16 20.89 10.21
N GLY A 955 -32.14 20.17 9.66
CA GLY A 955 -33.52 20.17 10.16
C GLY A 955 -34.53 21.09 9.48
N LYS A 956 -34.19 21.70 8.32
CA LYS A 956 -35.17 22.47 7.51
C LYS A 956 -36.11 21.60 6.66
N GLY A 957 -35.90 20.27 6.60
CA GLY A 957 -36.83 19.35 5.95
C GLY A 957 -38.08 19.11 6.80
N LYS A 958 -39.25 19.03 6.16
CA LYS A 958 -40.52 18.62 6.79
C LYS A 958 -40.27 17.34 7.60
N ARG A 959 -40.45 17.39 8.92
CA ARG A 959 -40.24 16.21 9.79
C ARG A 959 -41.21 15.12 9.34
N MET A 960 -40.67 13.92 9.10
CA MET A 960 -41.48 12.76 8.71
C MET A 960 -42.59 12.52 9.74
N LYS A 961 -43.85 12.51 9.29
CA LYS A 961 -45.04 12.32 10.15
C LYS A 961 -44.92 10.98 10.91
N LYS A 962 -45.49 10.94 12.12
CA LYS A 962 -45.41 9.77 13.02
C LYS A 962 -45.94 8.49 12.35
N LYS A 963 -47.08 8.58 11.66
CA LYS A 963 -47.71 7.47 10.92
C LYS A 963 -46.78 6.87 9.85
N VAL A 964 -46.09 7.71 9.07
CA VAL A 964 -45.11 7.28 8.05
C VAL A 964 -43.91 6.60 8.68
N LYS A 965 -43.41 7.11 9.82
CA LYS A 965 -42.31 6.45 10.56
C LYS A 965 -42.70 5.09 11.08
N GLU A 966 -43.93 4.92 11.58
CA GLU A 966 -44.42 3.63 12.07
C GLU A 966 -44.53 2.60 10.94
N LEU A 967 -45.04 2.99 9.76
CA LEU A 967 -45.08 2.11 8.59
C LEU A 967 -43.68 1.69 8.13
N LEU A 968 -42.73 2.63 8.04
CA LEU A 968 -41.34 2.32 7.69
C LEU A 968 -40.67 1.38 8.71
N LYS A 969 -41.00 1.51 10.01
CA LYS A 969 -40.55 0.54 11.04
C LYS A 969 -41.14 -0.84 10.79
N SER A 970 -42.42 -0.94 10.49
CA SER A 970 -43.07 -2.22 10.20
C SER A 970 -42.47 -2.90 8.97
N PHE A 971 -42.27 -2.17 7.86
CA PHE A 971 -41.60 -2.71 6.67
C PHE A 971 -40.18 -3.21 6.97
N PHE A 972 -39.43 -2.43 7.76
CA PHE A 972 -38.08 -2.80 8.16
C PHE A 972 -38.03 -4.04 9.07
N LEU A 973 -38.94 -4.14 10.04
CA LEU A 973 -39.01 -5.26 10.98
C LEU A 973 -39.47 -6.55 10.28
N ASN A 974 -40.45 -6.47 9.38
CA ASN A 974 -40.90 -7.61 8.57
C ASN A 974 -39.75 -8.19 7.73
N GLY A 975 -38.94 -7.32 7.11
CA GLY A 975 -37.75 -7.74 6.35
C GLY A 975 -36.62 -8.34 7.20
N ASN A 976 -36.60 -8.11 8.52
CA ASN A 976 -35.69 -8.77 9.45
C ASN A 976 -36.22 -10.13 9.93
N LEU A 977 -37.55 -10.29 10.04
CA LEU A 977 -38.19 -11.56 10.40
C LEU A 977 -38.12 -12.57 9.25
N ASN A 978 -38.25 -12.11 8.00
CA ASN A 978 -38.15 -12.93 6.81
C ASN A 978 -37.34 -12.23 5.72
N GLN A 979 -36.26 -12.87 5.29
CA GLN A 979 -35.31 -12.29 4.34
C GLN A 979 -35.92 -12.03 2.95
N LYS A 980 -37.03 -12.72 2.61
CA LYS A 980 -37.80 -12.51 1.37
C LYS A 980 -38.63 -11.22 1.39
N ASP A 981 -38.97 -10.71 2.56
CA ASP A 981 -39.81 -9.52 2.76
C ASP A 981 -38.95 -8.26 2.97
N LYS A 982 -37.64 -8.36 2.69
CA LYS A 982 -36.67 -7.28 2.88
C LYS A 982 -36.76 -6.28 1.74
N MET A 983 -37.28 -5.10 2.07
CA MET A 983 -37.44 -4.00 1.12
C MET A 983 -36.24 -3.05 1.10
N SER A 984 -35.87 -2.61 -0.10
CA SER A 984 -35.01 -1.46 -0.37
C SER A 984 -35.73 -0.15 -0.12
N ALA A 985 -34.98 0.96 -0.05
CA ALA A 985 -35.56 2.29 0.14
C ALA A 985 -36.54 2.69 -0.97
N LYS A 986 -36.33 2.18 -2.20
CA LYS A 986 -37.21 2.42 -3.35
C LYS A 986 -38.49 1.59 -3.25
N GLU A 987 -38.40 0.34 -2.79
CA GLU A 987 -39.57 -0.52 -2.56
C GLU A 987 -40.42 0.01 -1.40
N MET A 988 -39.81 0.45 -0.29
CA MET A 988 -40.54 1.09 0.81
C MET A 988 -41.22 2.40 0.38
N TYR A 989 -40.62 3.15 -0.56
CA TYR A 989 -41.25 4.34 -1.13
C TYR A 989 -42.47 3.97 -1.98
N ASN A 990 -42.36 2.93 -2.82
CA ASN A 990 -43.47 2.44 -3.63
C ASN A 990 -44.61 1.89 -2.76
N GLU A 991 -44.30 1.18 -1.68
CA GLU A 991 -45.32 0.75 -0.70
C GLU A 991 -46.03 1.94 -0.07
N LEU A 992 -45.31 2.98 0.33
CA LEU A 992 -45.93 4.20 0.87
C LEU A 992 -46.84 4.90 -0.15
N LEU A 993 -46.57 4.79 -1.46
CA LEU A 993 -47.44 5.31 -2.50
C LEU A 993 -48.78 4.54 -2.58
N ILE A 994 -48.78 3.24 -2.31
CA ILE A 994 -50.03 2.45 -2.22
C ILE A 994 -50.93 2.98 -1.09
N PHE A 995 -50.35 3.38 0.04
CA PHE A 995 -51.09 4.04 1.14
C PHE A 995 -51.58 5.46 0.79
N VAL A 996 -51.01 6.10 -0.24
CA VAL A 996 -51.53 7.36 -0.78
C VAL A 996 -52.67 7.11 -1.75
N GLU A 997 -52.55 6.08 -2.59
CA GLU A 997 -53.60 5.64 -3.50
C GLU A 997 -54.86 5.16 -2.74
N SER A 998 -54.68 4.56 -1.56
CA SER A 998 -55.80 4.18 -0.66
C SER A 998 -56.38 5.33 0.17
N GLY A 999 -55.81 6.55 0.07
CA GLY A 999 -56.24 7.73 0.84
C GLY A 999 -55.84 7.73 2.32
N GLU A 1000 -55.04 6.77 2.78
CA GLU A 1000 -54.61 6.66 4.17
C GLU A 1000 -53.44 7.60 4.52
N LEU A 1001 -52.73 8.09 3.50
CA LEU A 1001 -51.67 9.09 3.56
C LEU A 1001 -51.88 10.15 2.48
N GLU A 1002 -51.50 11.39 2.76
CA GLU A 1002 -51.42 12.44 1.72
C GLU A 1002 -50.06 12.36 1.02
N ALA A 1003 -50.04 12.55 -0.30
CA ALA A 1003 -48.83 12.50 -1.14
C ALA A 1003 -47.70 13.42 -0.62
N GLU A 1004 -48.05 14.59 -0.10
CA GLU A 1004 -47.10 15.57 0.47
C GLU A 1004 -46.41 15.12 1.76
N ASN A 1005 -46.81 13.98 2.33
CA ASN A 1005 -46.23 13.42 3.53
C ASN A 1005 -45.24 12.29 3.24
N ILE A 1006 -45.15 11.83 1.98
CA ILE A 1006 -44.17 10.83 1.60
C ILE A 1006 -42.77 11.47 1.54
N PRO A 1007 -41.80 10.94 2.31
CA PRO A 1007 -40.41 11.39 2.23
C PRO A 1007 -39.74 10.91 0.94
N LYS A 1008 -38.83 11.73 0.39
CA LYS A 1008 -37.99 11.33 -0.75
C LYS A 1008 -37.22 10.03 -0.45
N ILE A 1009 -36.92 9.23 -1.49
CA ILE A 1009 -36.19 7.95 -1.37
C ILE A 1009 -34.87 8.10 -0.60
N ALA A 1010 -34.10 9.17 -0.84
CA ALA A 1010 -32.86 9.44 -0.11
C ALA A 1010 -33.08 9.63 1.41
N THR A 1011 -34.21 10.22 1.80
CA THR A 1011 -34.60 10.39 3.21
C THR A 1011 -34.98 9.05 3.84
N ILE A 1012 -35.66 8.17 3.11
CA ILE A 1012 -35.98 6.81 3.55
C ILE A 1012 -34.70 6.00 3.71
N GLN A 1013 -33.76 6.10 2.77
CA GLN A 1013 -32.48 5.41 2.82
C GLN A 1013 -31.65 5.85 4.03
N ASN A 1014 -31.54 7.16 4.28
CA ASN A 1014 -30.89 7.70 5.48
C ASN A 1014 -31.59 7.26 6.77
N TRP A 1015 -32.93 7.19 6.76
CA TRP A 1015 -33.71 6.70 7.89
C TRP A 1015 -33.43 5.21 8.16
N ILE A 1016 -33.39 4.34 7.13
CA ILE A 1016 -33.04 2.92 7.25
C ILE A 1016 -31.65 2.76 7.85
N SER A 1017 -30.65 3.48 7.34
CA SER A 1017 -29.28 3.41 7.88
C SER A 1017 -29.21 3.82 9.35
N THR A 1018 -29.95 4.87 9.72
CA THR A 1018 -30.00 5.37 11.10
C THR A 1018 -30.75 4.39 12.02
N TYR A 1019 -31.91 3.89 11.58
CA TYR A 1019 -32.75 2.98 12.35
C TYR A 1019 -32.08 1.61 12.52
N THR A 1020 -31.38 1.11 11.49
CA THR A 1020 -30.57 -0.11 11.57
C THR A 1020 -29.46 0.02 12.62
N ARG A 1021 -28.84 1.21 12.73
CA ARG A 1021 -27.82 1.46 13.75
C ARG A 1021 -28.40 1.46 15.15
N ILE A 1022 -29.54 2.14 15.34
CA ILE A 1022 -30.24 2.19 16.64
C ILE A 1022 -30.80 0.82 17.04
N PHE A 1023 -31.23 0.00 16.09
CA PHE A 1023 -31.76 -1.35 16.34
C PHE A 1023 -30.66 -2.38 16.66
N LYS A 1024 -29.40 -2.09 16.29
CA LYS A 1024 -28.23 -2.92 16.59
C LYS A 1024 -27.50 -2.50 17.88
N GLU A 1025 -27.78 -1.29 18.38
CA GLU A 1025 -27.41 -0.82 19.72
C GLU A 1025 -28.39 -1.37 20.76
#